data_AF-A0A0K2ZGA7-F1
#
_entry.id   AF-A0A0K2ZGA7-F1
#
_cell.length_a   1.000
_cell.length_b   1.000
_cell.length_c   1.000
_cell.angle_alpha   90.00
_cell.angle_beta   90.00
_cell.angle_gamma   90.00
#
_symmetry.space_group_name_H-M   'P 1'
#
loop_
_entity.id
_entity.type
_entity.pdbx_description
1 polymer ?
#
loop_
_entity_poly.entity_id
_entity_poly.type
_entity_poly.pdbx_seq_one_letter_code
_entity_poly.pdbx_strand_id
1 'polypeptide(L)'
;MTRFLLVVFLYMVGAAAHAQVQCGKPVNGSDAKYAEDYARNVTRPLIEHNAGGLGPVIWAYIAGQARAESLGHMRDKENNFVPKPNNNLWNIQTDYKNCPPPQPTTKVGCKEENLTNPRVASGKDAHVGVCWEENGRPMQWTYVCFPSYPTLESAADAYLVPRLNYTKELQKLAKGNPSKESFFTALKGSRWSDQALSPDYEKDTLDAIDRVLQGLATLRQTDTQALAGASAEINAWCAQQGMGDAAERKALGDKQDKLLSSLAAVSKVCSAEAGASPPAANPAIGTCRTQAAPPPVPIPAPSGGQAPAGGAKGTGDPHYRLPGGQTLTTQQAGEFWLLDAPDGTRIQVRQSPWRQSRSVTAIAAVAAQVGTQRVHIDVDGRVLIDGKPVAWARKFVQYPIGRDATLGLWGSRERPSTVAILWTHGRILRVQLRSSWLDLETTWAEGTRQEGERGLVGRASSTREGQLIGRAGEKGLLGDRDQANAFVSSWRIAEKESLFAYGPGQSFATFDLRDFPFAPTQPTAAELEAGRKACAQAGVRPDRLEACAFDLAVTGDQGFLQSHLPETPSPAPSNPPAKPASSAQKAAFRLDIDHVVETLPNGRLHPITIGAGESRTYRIDANRGKKAVYLHVYTHQLSCLGESDFDGTTPGLQVFNAKGVAVSKAVEICSDTMSENVEPGDYYLVVQANAGDAVSFKVEAFAY
;
A
#
# COMPACT_ATOMS: atom_id res chain seq x y z
N MET A 1 21.52 26.59 -19.56
CA MET A 1 22.09 27.50 -18.54
C MET A 1 21.26 27.28 -17.27
N THR A 2 21.71 26.72 -16.14
CA THR A 2 23.04 26.59 -15.55
C THR A 2 22.87 25.57 -14.41
N ARG A 3 23.52 24.38 -14.47
CA ARG A 3 23.75 23.39 -13.37
C ARG A 3 24.19 22.05 -13.98
N PHE A 4 25.31 22.06 -14.67
CA PHE A 4 25.96 20.85 -15.21
C PHE A 4 27.46 21.09 -15.21
N LEU A 5 28.07 21.18 -14.02
CA LEU A 5 29.52 21.23 -13.78
C LEU A 5 29.72 21.44 -12.28
N LEU A 6 29.75 20.36 -11.48
CA LEU A 6 30.52 20.31 -10.23
C LEU A 6 30.57 18.91 -9.56
N VAL A 7 30.83 17.82 -10.29
CA VAL A 7 31.28 16.55 -9.64
C VAL A 7 32.24 15.79 -10.55
N VAL A 8 33.32 16.43 -10.97
CA VAL A 8 34.53 15.76 -11.46
C VAL A 8 35.69 16.62 -10.96
N PHE A 9 36.72 16.01 -10.36
CA PHE A 9 37.84 16.60 -9.62
C PHE A 9 37.59 16.91 -8.13
N LEU A 10 37.61 15.87 -7.30
CA LEU A 10 38.21 15.94 -5.97
C LEU A 10 38.82 14.57 -5.58
N TYR A 11 39.77 14.12 -6.38
CA TYR A 11 40.74 13.09 -5.98
C TYR A 11 42.12 13.69 -6.24
N MET A 12 42.68 14.35 -5.23
CA MET A 12 44.10 14.69 -5.02
C MET A 12 44.18 15.79 -3.94
N VAL A 13 43.64 15.50 -2.76
CA VAL A 13 44.05 16.14 -1.51
C VAL A 13 44.35 14.96 -0.60
N GLY A 14 45.59 14.85 -0.12
CA GLY A 14 46.10 13.69 0.58
C GLY A 14 45.18 13.24 1.72
N ALA A 15 44.41 12.18 1.46
CA ALA A 15 43.69 11.49 2.52
C ALA A 15 44.75 10.90 3.45
N ALA A 16 44.74 11.30 4.73
CA ALA A 16 45.54 10.64 5.75
C ALA A 16 45.36 9.13 5.57
N ALA A 17 46.45 8.40 5.32
CA ALA A 17 46.40 6.97 5.02
C ALA A 17 45.64 6.27 6.16
N HIS A 18 44.47 5.74 5.85
CA HIS A 18 43.63 5.06 6.82
C HIS A 18 44.37 3.76 7.18
N ALA A 19 44.37 3.39 8.47
CA ALA A 19 44.92 2.13 8.94
C ALA A 19 44.04 0.95 8.48
N GLN A 20 44.03 0.67 7.18
CA GLN A 20 43.36 -0.50 6.61
C GLN A 20 44.14 -1.77 6.98
N VAL A 21 43.40 -2.85 7.22
CA VAL A 21 43.94 -4.17 7.55
C VAL A 21 43.41 -5.24 6.62
N GLN A 22 44.06 -6.40 6.61
CA GLN A 22 43.55 -7.59 5.94
C GLN A 22 42.45 -8.21 6.80
N CYS A 23 41.20 -8.19 6.32
CA CYS A 23 40.05 -8.70 7.07
C CYS A 23 39.88 -10.23 7.00
N GLY A 24 40.76 -10.92 6.29
CA GLY A 24 40.70 -12.36 6.11
C GLY A 24 39.60 -12.81 5.13
N LYS A 25 39.36 -14.13 5.08
CA LYS A 25 38.35 -14.73 4.19
C LYS A 25 36.94 -14.58 4.78
N PRO A 26 35.90 -14.40 3.95
CA PRO A 26 34.51 -14.47 4.37
C PRO A 26 34.16 -15.76 5.11
N VAL A 27 33.22 -15.67 6.05
CA VAL A 27 32.65 -16.80 6.76
C VAL A 27 31.60 -17.46 5.86
N ASN A 28 31.65 -18.78 5.77
CA ASN A 28 30.72 -19.60 4.97
C ASN A 28 29.86 -20.51 5.87
N GLY A 29 28.83 -21.12 5.30
CA GLY A 29 27.97 -22.09 6.00
C GLY A 29 26.98 -21.44 6.98
N SER A 30 26.59 -22.18 8.02
CA SER A 30 25.60 -21.75 9.03
C SER A 30 25.94 -20.43 9.73
N ASP A 31 27.23 -20.11 9.78
CA ASP A 31 27.76 -18.98 10.53
C ASP A 31 27.80 -17.67 9.72
N ALA A 32 27.65 -17.75 8.38
CA ALA A 32 27.80 -16.61 7.48
C ALA A 32 26.78 -15.51 7.76
N LYS A 33 25.51 -15.88 7.96
CA LYS A 33 24.42 -14.92 8.23
C LYS A 33 24.63 -14.18 9.55
N TYR A 34 25.10 -14.86 10.58
CA TYR A 34 25.42 -14.23 11.86
C TYR A 34 26.58 -13.24 11.72
N ALA A 35 27.64 -13.64 11.01
CA ALA A 35 28.80 -12.78 10.77
C ALA A 35 28.40 -11.52 9.96
N GLU A 36 27.52 -11.68 8.98
CA GLU A 36 26.93 -10.57 8.23
C GLU A 36 26.08 -9.64 9.12
N ASP A 37 25.13 -10.19 9.88
CA ASP A 37 24.23 -9.40 10.73
C ASP A 37 24.98 -8.63 11.81
N TYR A 38 25.96 -9.28 12.43
CA TYR A 38 26.82 -8.65 13.42
C TYR A 38 27.63 -7.51 12.80
N ALA A 39 28.25 -7.75 11.64
CA ALA A 39 28.97 -6.71 10.92
C ALA A 39 28.05 -5.55 10.50
N ARG A 40 26.85 -5.84 10.00
CA ARG A 40 25.90 -4.87 9.45
C ARG A 40 25.28 -3.98 10.53
N ASN A 41 24.97 -4.56 11.69
CA ASN A 41 24.20 -3.89 12.75
C ASN A 41 25.07 -3.36 13.90
N VAL A 42 26.26 -3.93 14.11
CA VAL A 42 27.13 -3.56 15.23
C VAL A 42 28.41 -2.89 14.73
N THR A 43 29.16 -3.56 13.86
CA THR A 43 30.50 -3.10 13.48
C THR A 43 30.47 -1.95 12.47
N ARG A 44 29.60 -2.01 11.44
CA ARG A 44 29.49 -0.99 10.39
C ARG A 44 29.05 0.38 10.93
N PRO A 45 27.99 0.52 11.73
CA PRO A 45 27.60 1.82 12.30
C PRO A 45 28.74 2.46 13.10
N LEU A 46 29.48 1.65 13.88
CA LEU A 46 30.64 2.11 14.62
C LEU A 46 31.73 2.69 13.69
N ILE A 47 31.92 2.10 12.50
CA ILE A 47 32.85 2.61 11.48
C ILE A 47 32.32 3.89 10.81
N GLU A 48 31.01 3.97 10.54
CA GLU A 48 30.37 5.12 9.89
C GLU A 48 30.42 6.39 10.76
N HIS A 49 30.27 6.24 12.08
CA HIS A 49 30.22 7.36 13.03
C HIS A 49 31.59 7.90 13.48
N ASN A 50 32.70 7.24 13.10
CA ASN A 50 34.07 7.66 13.43
C ASN A 50 34.83 8.11 12.18
N ALA A 51 35.19 9.40 12.14
CA ALA A 51 35.91 9.98 11.01
C ALA A 51 37.38 9.46 10.98
N GLY A 52 37.74 8.82 9.86
CA GLY A 52 39.02 8.12 9.67
C GLY A 52 38.95 6.58 9.82
N GLY A 53 37.77 6.02 10.10
CA GLY A 53 37.59 4.60 10.41
C GLY A 53 37.86 4.29 11.89
N LEU A 54 38.03 3.02 12.25
CA LEU A 54 38.28 2.61 13.64
C LEU A 54 39.72 2.23 13.95
N GLY A 55 40.58 1.99 12.96
CA GLY A 55 42.01 1.70 13.18
C GLY A 55 42.27 0.80 14.41
N PRO A 56 43.24 1.12 15.28
CA PRO A 56 43.47 0.38 16.53
C PRO A 56 42.43 0.59 17.64
N VAL A 57 41.52 1.57 17.48
CA VAL A 57 40.39 1.78 18.39
C VAL A 57 39.37 0.64 18.26
N ILE A 58 39.30 -0.03 17.09
CA ILE A 58 38.53 -1.27 16.94
C ILE A 58 39.08 -2.40 17.82
N TRP A 59 40.42 -2.47 17.99
CA TRP A 59 41.05 -3.45 18.87
C TRP A 59 40.70 -3.17 20.33
N ALA A 60 40.73 -1.91 20.76
CA ALA A 60 40.33 -1.51 22.11
C ALA A 60 38.85 -1.81 22.39
N TYR A 61 37.97 -1.57 21.41
CA TYR A 61 36.54 -1.86 21.51
C TYR A 61 36.29 -3.37 21.57
N ILE A 62 36.83 -4.15 20.63
CA ILE A 62 36.64 -5.61 20.57
C ILE A 62 37.28 -6.27 21.80
N ALA A 63 38.49 -5.86 22.21
CA ALA A 63 39.10 -6.34 23.44
C ALA A 63 38.27 -5.96 24.67
N GLY A 64 37.69 -4.76 24.71
CA GLY A 64 36.74 -4.36 25.76
C GLY A 64 35.49 -5.25 25.82
N GLN A 65 34.94 -5.65 24.67
CA GLN A 65 33.80 -6.58 24.57
C GLN A 65 34.20 -8.03 24.89
N ALA A 66 35.43 -8.43 24.54
CA ALA A 66 36.01 -9.72 24.91
C ALA A 66 36.23 -9.83 26.42
N ARG A 67 36.68 -8.73 27.08
CA ARG A 67 36.82 -8.61 28.54
C ARG A 67 35.50 -8.69 29.30
N ALA A 68 34.41 -8.21 28.71
CA ALA A 68 33.07 -8.32 29.29
C ALA A 68 32.47 -9.75 29.19
N GLU A 69 33.30 -10.77 28.97
CA GLU A 69 32.96 -12.20 28.89
C GLU A 69 31.97 -12.60 27.77
N SER A 70 31.97 -11.94 26.61
CA SER A 70 31.00 -12.25 25.53
C SER A 70 31.55 -13.01 24.31
N LEU A 71 32.87 -13.21 24.18
CA LEU A 71 33.46 -13.87 22.99
C LEU A 71 34.25 -15.16 23.27
N GLY A 72 34.53 -15.48 24.54
CA GLY A 72 35.14 -16.76 24.93
C GLY A 72 34.08 -17.88 25.09
N HIS A 73 34.41 -19.09 24.63
CA HIS A 73 33.54 -20.30 24.64
C HIS A 73 32.20 -20.13 23.91
N MET A 74 32.25 -19.65 22.66
CA MET A 74 31.08 -19.60 21.77
C MET A 74 30.58 -20.98 21.34
N ARG A 75 31.30 -22.05 21.71
CA ARG A 75 30.94 -23.43 21.41
C ARG A 75 30.99 -24.30 22.67
N ASP A 76 30.05 -25.23 22.81
CA ASP A 76 30.05 -26.25 23.86
C ASP A 76 31.09 -27.34 23.58
N LYS A 77 31.11 -28.36 24.44
CA LYS A 77 32.07 -29.47 24.39
C LYS A 77 31.85 -30.36 23.16
N GLU A 78 30.66 -30.27 22.56
CA GLU A 78 30.21 -30.94 21.35
C GLU A 78 30.44 -30.07 20.11
N ASN A 79 31.10 -28.92 20.27
CA ASN A 79 31.45 -27.96 19.24
C ASN A 79 30.24 -27.26 18.60
N ASN A 80 29.07 -27.30 19.23
CA ASN A 80 27.87 -26.57 18.82
C ASN A 80 27.87 -25.18 19.41
N PHE A 81 27.26 -24.23 18.70
CA PHE A 81 27.27 -22.83 19.13
C PHE A 81 26.34 -22.63 20.34
N VAL A 82 26.87 -22.05 21.43
CA VAL A 82 26.08 -21.72 22.62
C VAL A 82 25.77 -20.23 22.60
N PRO A 83 24.52 -19.80 22.34
CA PRO A 83 24.15 -18.40 22.50
C PRO A 83 24.31 -18.01 23.97
N LYS A 84 25.30 -17.17 24.29
CA LYS A 84 25.45 -16.61 25.63
C LYS A 84 24.55 -15.38 25.76
N PRO A 85 23.58 -15.37 26.69
CA PRO A 85 22.83 -14.17 27.02
C PRO A 85 23.71 -13.25 27.89
N ASN A 86 24.71 -12.60 27.31
CA ASN A 86 25.48 -11.54 27.98
C ASN A 86 25.17 -10.17 27.37
N ASN A 87 24.31 -9.45 28.08
CA ASN A 87 24.00 -8.02 28.26
C ASN A 87 24.42 -6.89 27.29
N ASN A 88 25.19 -7.06 26.22
CA ASN A 88 25.70 -5.91 25.44
C ASN A 88 25.65 -6.03 23.89
N LEU A 89 25.19 -7.16 23.33
CA LEU A 89 25.37 -7.44 21.90
C LEU A 89 24.29 -6.85 20.96
N TRP A 90 23.23 -6.23 21.49
CA TRP A 90 22.14 -5.67 20.69
C TRP A 90 21.87 -4.21 21.06
N ASN A 91 22.81 -3.33 20.74
CA ASN A 91 22.69 -1.90 20.96
C ASN A 91 22.48 -1.17 19.62
N ILE A 92 21.30 -0.60 19.41
CA ILE A 92 20.99 0.26 18.26
C ILE A 92 21.63 1.63 18.52
N GLN A 93 22.47 2.10 17.59
CA GLN A 93 23.27 3.32 17.71
C GLN A 93 22.65 4.49 16.93
N THR A 94 22.59 5.68 17.55
CA THR A 94 22.29 6.97 16.89
C THR A 94 23.25 8.06 17.37
N ASP A 95 23.30 9.18 16.63
CA ASP A 95 24.18 10.36 16.88
C ASP A 95 24.03 10.94 18.30
N TYR A 96 25.16 11.20 18.97
CA TYR A 96 25.28 11.78 20.31
C TYR A 96 24.44 13.06 20.51
N LYS A 97 24.22 13.85 19.45
CA LYS A 97 23.39 15.07 19.51
C LYS A 97 21.92 14.82 19.87
N ASN A 98 21.42 13.60 19.69
CA ASN A 98 20.02 13.22 19.96
C ASN A 98 19.86 12.40 21.24
N CYS A 99 20.88 12.36 22.12
CA CYS A 99 20.83 11.60 23.36
C CYS A 99 20.26 12.46 24.50
N PRO A 100 19.09 12.11 25.06
CA PRO A 100 18.50 12.89 26.14
C PRO A 100 19.34 12.74 27.44
N PRO A 101 19.57 13.80 28.21
CA PRO A 101 20.17 13.70 29.54
C PRO A 101 19.21 12.98 30.53
N PRO A 102 19.71 12.18 31.50
CA PRO A 102 21.11 11.99 31.91
C PRO A 102 21.83 10.81 31.21
N GLN A 103 23.16 10.79 31.34
CA GLN A 103 24.13 9.85 30.73
C GLN A 103 23.76 8.35 30.85
N PRO A 104 24.26 7.49 29.93
CA PRO A 104 23.81 6.10 29.81
C PRO A 104 24.11 5.29 31.07
N THR A 105 23.07 4.67 31.62
CA THR A 105 23.21 3.60 32.61
C THR A 105 22.73 2.30 31.97
N THR A 106 23.54 1.25 32.05
CA THR A 106 23.19 -0.09 31.58
C THR A 106 22.10 -0.66 32.48
N LYS A 107 20.95 -1.00 31.90
CA LYS A 107 19.91 -1.80 32.53
C LYS A 107 19.48 -2.90 31.54
N VAL A 108 19.29 -4.14 32.01
CA VAL A 108 18.81 -5.33 31.26
C VAL A 108 17.66 -6.07 31.95
N GLY A 109 16.55 -6.41 31.28
CA GLY A 109 15.58 -7.36 31.85
C GLY A 109 14.52 -7.93 30.91
N CYS A 110 13.84 -8.97 31.43
CA CYS A 110 13.16 -10.07 30.74
C CYS A 110 11.64 -9.85 30.52
N LYS A 111 11.04 -10.63 29.61
CA LYS A 111 9.61 -10.60 29.26
C LYS A 111 8.67 -11.01 30.41
N GLU A 112 7.46 -10.45 30.36
CA GLU A 112 6.35 -10.55 31.33
C GLU A 112 5.81 -11.98 31.52
N GLU A 113 5.93 -12.85 30.51
CA GLU A 113 5.48 -14.24 30.52
C GLU A 113 6.27 -15.16 31.48
N ASN A 114 7.46 -14.72 31.94
CA ASN A 114 8.33 -15.50 32.83
C ASN A 114 8.13 -15.17 34.32
N LEU A 115 7.16 -14.32 34.68
CA LEU A 115 6.93 -13.84 36.05
C LEU A 115 6.21 -14.85 36.96
N THR A 116 5.68 -15.95 36.43
CA THR A 116 4.80 -16.87 37.17
C THR A 116 5.43 -18.20 37.60
N ASN A 117 6.68 -18.48 37.22
CA ASN A 117 7.34 -19.74 37.60
C ASN A 117 8.05 -19.63 38.97
N PRO A 118 7.95 -20.65 39.84
CA PRO A 118 8.51 -20.59 41.19
C PRO A 118 10.06 -20.59 41.18
N ARG A 119 10.64 -19.74 42.03
CA ARG A 119 12.09 -19.53 42.17
C ARG A 119 12.73 -20.70 42.96
N VAL A 120 13.89 -21.20 42.51
CA VAL A 120 14.71 -22.15 43.29
C VAL A 120 15.65 -21.35 44.19
N ALA A 121 15.64 -21.65 45.49
CA ALA A 121 16.43 -20.97 46.49
C ALA A 121 17.86 -21.54 46.57
N SER A 122 18.83 -20.63 46.53
CA SER A 122 20.19 -20.71 47.07
C SER A 122 21.09 -21.90 46.70
N GLY A 123 22.27 -21.57 46.16
CA GLY A 123 23.48 -22.36 46.38
C GLY A 123 23.91 -23.24 45.20
N LYS A 124 24.99 -22.78 44.57
CA LYS A 124 25.99 -23.51 43.79
C LYS A 124 25.79 -23.98 42.36
N ASP A 125 24.60 -24.06 41.77
CA ASP A 125 24.52 -24.24 40.30
C ASP A 125 23.28 -23.53 39.76
N ALA A 126 23.48 -22.40 39.07
CA ALA A 126 22.43 -21.75 38.29
C ALA A 126 22.72 -21.94 36.80
N HIS A 127 21.87 -22.73 36.12
CA HIS A 127 21.95 -22.95 34.68
C HIS A 127 21.71 -21.66 33.89
N VAL A 128 22.32 -21.59 32.70
CA VAL A 128 22.18 -20.50 31.73
C VAL A 128 20.69 -20.23 31.43
N GLY A 129 20.23 -18.99 31.64
CA GLY A 129 18.87 -18.54 31.27
C GLY A 129 17.99 -17.92 32.36
N VAL A 130 18.50 -17.63 33.58
CA VAL A 130 17.69 -17.07 34.68
C VAL A 130 18.00 -15.59 34.93
N CYS A 131 16.97 -14.74 35.02
CA CYS A 131 17.09 -13.27 35.17
C CYS A 131 17.52 -12.86 36.60
N TRP A 132 18.39 -11.84 36.72
CA TRP A 132 18.89 -11.29 37.99
C TRP A 132 18.02 -10.11 38.48
N GLU A 133 17.91 -9.93 39.81
CA GLU A 133 17.35 -8.73 40.46
C GLU A 133 18.46 -7.99 41.22
N GLU A 134 18.59 -6.68 41.00
CA GLU A 134 19.47 -5.80 41.80
C GLU A 134 18.60 -4.70 42.45
N ASN A 135 18.64 -4.59 43.78
CA ASN A 135 17.85 -3.61 44.56
C ASN A 135 16.33 -3.63 44.31
N GLY A 136 15.76 -4.81 44.07
CA GLY A 136 14.30 -5.01 44.01
C GLY A 136 13.61 -4.43 42.78
N ARG A 137 14.34 -4.19 41.68
CA ARG A 137 13.75 -3.75 40.40
C ARG A 137 14.24 -4.60 39.23
N PRO A 138 13.35 -5.13 38.38
CA PRO A 138 13.73 -5.77 37.11
C PRO A 138 14.14 -4.69 36.10
N MET A 139 15.04 -5.02 35.16
CA MET A 139 15.55 -3.99 34.24
C MET A 139 14.97 -4.01 32.79
N GLN A 140 15.32 -3.03 31.92
CA GLN A 140 14.65 -2.70 30.64
C GLN A 140 15.65 -2.35 29.51
N TRP A 141 15.25 -2.41 28.22
CA TRP A 141 16.06 -2.03 27.03
C TRP A 141 16.54 -0.57 27.04
N THR A 142 17.75 -0.28 26.53
CA THR A 142 18.31 1.09 26.46
C THR A 142 19.17 1.31 25.21
N TYR A 143 19.22 2.56 24.73
CA TYR A 143 20.03 3.04 23.61
C TYR A 143 21.50 3.26 24.03
N VAL A 144 22.46 2.84 23.21
CA VAL A 144 23.89 3.17 23.43
C VAL A 144 24.34 4.20 22.43
N CYS A 145 24.53 5.42 22.94
CA CYS A 145 25.06 6.54 22.19
C CYS A 145 26.58 6.46 22.14
N PHE A 146 27.14 6.39 20.94
CA PHE A 146 28.57 6.55 20.74
C PHE A 146 28.88 8.01 20.38
N PRO A 147 29.79 8.68 21.09
CA PRO A 147 30.30 9.97 20.64
C PRO A 147 30.93 9.84 19.26
N SER A 148 30.61 10.77 18.37
CA SER A 148 31.25 10.88 17.06
C SER A 148 32.54 11.68 17.20
N TYR A 149 33.64 11.10 16.72
CA TYR A 149 34.96 11.71 16.79
C TYR A 149 35.43 12.18 15.40
N PRO A 150 35.90 13.43 15.27
CA PRO A 150 36.31 14.01 13.99
C PRO A 150 37.64 13.49 13.45
N THR A 151 38.47 12.85 14.29
CA THR A 151 39.71 12.18 13.89
C THR A 151 39.93 10.89 14.70
N LEU A 152 40.68 9.93 14.12
CA LEU A 152 41.13 8.73 14.84
C LEU A 152 41.91 9.10 16.13
N GLU A 153 42.68 10.18 16.09
CA GLU A 153 43.40 10.71 17.25
C GLU A 153 42.44 11.16 18.36
N SER A 154 41.37 11.89 18.02
CA SER A 154 40.36 12.32 19.01
C SER A 154 39.55 11.16 19.57
N ALA A 155 39.30 10.13 18.76
CA ALA A 155 38.68 8.89 19.22
C ALA A 155 39.61 8.17 20.21
N ALA A 156 40.87 7.97 19.83
CA ALA A 156 41.88 7.34 20.69
C ALA A 156 42.04 8.10 22.02
N ASP A 157 42.13 9.44 21.98
CA ASP A 157 42.25 10.23 23.19
C ASP A 157 41.01 10.06 24.08
N ALA A 158 39.79 10.15 23.54
CA ALA A 158 38.60 10.01 24.36
C ALA A 158 38.34 8.59 24.90
N TYR A 159 38.67 7.54 24.15
CA TYR A 159 38.51 6.14 24.60
C TYR A 159 39.56 5.73 25.63
N LEU A 160 40.79 6.26 25.52
CA LEU A 160 41.95 5.78 26.27
C LEU A 160 42.35 6.72 27.43
N VAL A 161 42.08 8.03 27.35
CA VAL A 161 42.45 9.02 28.40
C VAL A 161 41.73 8.83 29.74
N PRO A 162 40.42 8.50 29.82
CA PRO A 162 39.72 8.39 31.10
C PRO A 162 40.13 7.16 31.94
N ARG A 163 40.92 6.24 31.37
CA ARG A 163 41.21 4.94 31.97
C ARG A 163 42.64 4.95 32.51
N LEU A 164 42.78 5.11 33.83
CA LEU A 164 44.04 5.25 34.57
C LEU A 164 45.11 4.19 34.26
N ASN A 165 44.72 3.02 33.75
CA ASN A 165 45.62 1.92 33.42
C ASN A 165 46.23 2.01 32.01
N TYR A 166 45.79 2.92 31.13
CA TYR A 166 46.29 2.99 29.75
C TYR A 166 47.65 3.70 29.70
N THR A 167 48.66 3.00 29.17
CA THR A 167 50.01 3.53 29.05
C THR A 167 50.10 4.59 27.93
N LYS A 168 51.04 5.53 28.04
CA LYS A 168 51.39 6.47 26.95
C LYS A 168 51.74 5.73 25.64
N GLU A 169 52.22 4.49 25.76
CA GLU A 169 52.50 3.60 24.65
C GLU A 169 51.24 3.14 23.91
N LEU A 170 50.17 2.76 24.61
CA LEU A 170 48.87 2.44 24.00
C LEU A 170 48.25 3.65 23.28
N GLN A 171 48.34 4.84 23.89
CA GLN A 171 47.89 6.07 23.25
C GLN A 171 48.68 6.36 21.97
N LYS A 172 50.01 6.15 21.99
CA LYS A 172 50.86 6.31 20.81
C LYS A 172 50.56 5.28 19.72
N LEU A 173 50.33 4.03 20.08
CA LEU A 173 49.95 2.96 19.14
C LEU A 173 48.57 3.23 18.54
N ALA A 174 47.60 3.71 19.33
CA ALA A 174 46.28 4.07 18.83
C ALA A 174 46.29 5.26 17.83
N LYS A 175 47.31 6.12 17.92
CA LYS A 175 47.58 7.19 16.95
C LYS A 175 48.38 6.73 15.71
N GLY A 176 48.82 5.46 15.66
CA GLY A 176 49.57 4.84 14.56
C GLY A 176 48.81 3.70 13.86
N ASN A 177 49.54 2.80 13.19
CA ASN A 177 48.97 1.58 12.55
C ASN A 177 49.60 0.28 13.10
N PRO A 178 49.44 -0.02 14.40
CA PRO A 178 49.92 -1.25 15.03
C PRO A 178 49.18 -2.49 14.51
N SER A 179 49.87 -3.64 14.55
CA SER A 179 49.21 -4.93 14.37
C SER A 179 48.32 -5.24 15.59
N LYS A 180 47.35 -6.14 15.44
CA LYS A 180 46.49 -6.59 16.55
C LYS A 180 47.31 -7.20 17.69
N GLU A 181 48.42 -7.87 17.37
CA GLU A 181 49.35 -8.48 18.32
C GLU A 181 50.17 -7.43 19.07
N SER A 182 50.71 -6.42 18.37
CA SER A 182 51.48 -5.35 19.04
C SER A 182 50.58 -4.46 19.90
N PHE A 183 49.34 -4.22 19.46
CA PHE A 183 48.33 -3.55 20.27
C PHE A 183 47.94 -4.37 21.50
N PHE A 184 47.67 -5.67 21.34
CA PHE A 184 47.34 -6.56 22.46
C PHE A 184 48.50 -6.66 23.47
N THR A 185 49.74 -6.71 23.00
CA THR A 185 50.94 -6.74 23.87
C THR A 185 51.03 -5.48 24.73
N ALA A 186 50.82 -4.30 24.13
CA ALA A 186 50.78 -3.04 24.89
C ALA A 186 49.58 -2.99 25.85
N LEU A 187 48.44 -3.58 25.46
CA LEU A 187 47.24 -3.68 26.29
C LEU A 187 47.49 -4.57 27.51
N LYS A 188 48.10 -5.74 27.31
CA LYS A 188 48.56 -6.68 28.36
C LYS A 188 49.50 -6.01 29.36
N GLY A 189 50.48 -5.25 28.87
CA GLY A 189 51.42 -4.48 29.71
C GLY A 189 50.76 -3.40 30.58
N SER A 190 49.53 -3.01 30.25
CA SER A 190 48.76 -2.00 30.95
C SER A 190 47.95 -2.56 32.14
N ARG A 191 47.99 -3.88 32.38
CA ARG A 191 47.21 -4.60 33.42
C ARG A 191 45.71 -4.28 33.37
N TRP A 192 45.19 -4.12 32.15
CA TRP A 192 43.78 -3.81 31.91
C TRP A 192 42.80 -4.91 32.37
N SER A 193 43.28 -6.16 32.49
CA SER A 193 42.54 -7.32 32.99
C SER A 193 43.51 -8.24 33.73
N ASP A 194 43.08 -8.80 34.87
CA ASP A 194 43.87 -9.80 35.61
C ASP A 194 44.05 -11.09 34.79
N GLN A 195 43.12 -11.36 33.86
CA GLN A 195 43.20 -12.49 32.92
C GLN A 195 44.16 -12.24 31.75
N ALA A 196 44.62 -11.01 31.54
CA ALA A 196 45.48 -10.66 30.40
C ALA A 196 46.83 -11.41 30.36
N LEU A 197 47.23 -12.00 31.48
CA LEU A 197 48.44 -12.80 31.61
C LEU A 197 48.23 -14.28 31.21
N SER A 198 46.98 -14.74 31.05
CA SER A 198 46.67 -16.10 30.61
C SER A 198 46.90 -16.27 29.10
N PRO A 199 47.61 -17.32 28.64
CA PRO A 199 47.75 -17.64 27.21
C PRO A 199 46.40 -17.81 26.49
N ASP A 200 45.39 -18.37 27.16
CA ASP A 200 44.06 -18.59 26.59
C ASP A 200 43.34 -17.27 26.32
N TYR A 201 43.54 -16.28 27.20
CA TYR A 201 42.90 -14.97 27.07
C TYR A 201 43.47 -14.16 25.90
N GLU A 202 44.79 -14.26 25.67
CA GLU A 202 45.45 -13.68 24.51
C GLU A 202 44.93 -14.30 23.21
N LYS A 203 44.89 -15.63 23.16
CA LYS A 203 44.35 -16.37 22.03
C LYS A 203 42.89 -16.01 21.74
N ASP A 204 42.02 -16.05 22.74
CA ASP A 204 40.59 -15.78 22.60
C ASP A 204 40.32 -14.35 22.14
N THR A 205 41.09 -13.38 22.65
CA THR A 205 40.95 -11.97 22.24
C THR A 205 41.35 -11.76 20.79
N LEU A 206 42.44 -12.41 20.34
CA LEU A 206 42.89 -12.32 18.95
C LEU A 206 41.94 -13.07 17.99
N ASP A 207 41.42 -14.23 18.39
CA ASP A 207 40.43 -15.01 17.62
C ASP A 207 39.09 -14.25 17.50
N ALA A 208 38.67 -13.56 18.56
CA ALA A 208 37.51 -12.67 18.55
C ALA A 208 37.68 -11.49 17.57
N ILE A 209 38.87 -10.86 17.58
CA ILE A 209 39.24 -9.82 16.64
C ILE A 209 39.13 -10.34 15.20
N ASP A 210 39.70 -11.51 14.91
CA ASP A 210 39.64 -12.12 13.59
C ASP A 210 38.20 -12.42 13.15
N ARG A 211 37.35 -12.87 14.07
CA ARG A 211 35.95 -13.16 13.75
C ARG A 211 35.16 -11.92 13.33
N VAL A 212 35.40 -10.78 13.99
CA VAL A 212 34.77 -9.50 13.62
C VAL A 212 35.26 -9.02 12.24
N LEU A 213 36.56 -9.16 11.97
CA LEU A 213 37.15 -8.83 10.67
C LEU A 213 36.59 -9.72 9.55
N GLN A 214 36.47 -11.03 9.80
CA GLN A 214 35.85 -11.96 8.85
C GLN A 214 34.36 -11.64 8.63
N GLY A 215 33.65 -11.14 9.64
CA GLY A 215 32.29 -10.62 9.49
C GLY A 215 32.21 -9.42 8.54
N LEU A 216 33.14 -8.46 8.67
CA LEU A 216 33.26 -7.35 7.71
C LEU A 216 33.63 -7.84 6.30
N ALA A 217 34.49 -8.85 6.18
CA ALA A 217 34.81 -9.48 4.90
C ALA A 217 33.57 -10.17 4.28
N THR A 218 32.75 -10.82 5.10
CA THR A 218 31.48 -11.46 4.70
C THR A 218 30.48 -10.41 4.24
N LEU A 219 30.28 -9.34 5.01
CA LEU A 219 29.42 -8.22 4.63
C LEU A 219 29.87 -7.56 3.32
N ARG A 220 31.19 -7.35 3.14
CA ARG A 220 31.76 -6.83 1.90
C ARG A 220 31.44 -7.72 0.71
N GLN A 221 31.58 -9.04 0.86
CA GLN A 221 31.27 -9.99 -0.20
C GLN A 221 29.77 -9.95 -0.55
N THR A 222 28.90 -10.02 0.46
CA THR A 222 27.44 -9.98 0.28
C THR A 222 26.99 -8.69 -0.38
N ASP A 223 27.44 -7.52 0.11
CA ASP A 223 27.06 -6.22 -0.46
C ASP A 223 27.64 -6.02 -1.87
N THR A 224 28.80 -6.60 -2.18
CA THR A 224 29.37 -6.59 -3.55
C THR A 224 28.50 -7.40 -4.51
N GLN A 225 28.04 -8.59 -4.10
CA GLN A 225 27.12 -9.41 -4.89
C GLN A 225 25.76 -8.71 -5.05
N ALA A 226 25.24 -8.12 -3.98
CA ALA A 226 24.00 -7.35 -4.01
C ALA A 226 24.11 -6.11 -4.91
N LEU A 227 25.27 -5.44 -4.95
CA LEU A 227 25.53 -4.31 -5.83
C LEU A 227 25.58 -4.74 -7.31
N ALA A 228 26.14 -5.92 -7.60
CA ALA A 228 26.09 -6.50 -8.94
C ALA A 228 24.65 -6.83 -9.36
N GLY A 229 23.85 -7.39 -8.44
CA GLY A 229 22.41 -7.62 -8.64
C GLY A 229 21.64 -6.32 -8.88
N ALA A 230 21.86 -5.29 -8.06
CA ALA A 230 21.27 -3.96 -8.26
C ALA A 230 21.71 -3.33 -9.59
N SER A 231 22.96 -3.51 -10.00
CA SER A 231 23.46 -3.05 -11.30
C SER A 231 22.78 -3.79 -12.46
N ALA A 232 22.51 -5.09 -12.32
CA ALA A 232 21.74 -5.86 -13.30
C ALA A 232 20.27 -5.41 -13.37
N GLU A 233 19.66 -5.11 -12.21
CA GLU A 233 18.30 -4.52 -12.14
C GLU A 233 18.26 -3.15 -12.84
N ILE A 234 19.25 -2.29 -12.60
CA ILE A 234 19.38 -0.99 -13.30
C ILE A 234 19.55 -1.20 -14.80
N ASN A 235 20.39 -2.15 -15.23
CA ASN A 235 20.57 -2.45 -16.66
C ASN A 235 19.30 -2.98 -17.31
N ALA A 236 18.57 -3.87 -16.63
CA ALA A 236 17.29 -4.38 -17.09
C ALA A 236 16.24 -3.27 -17.17
N TRP A 237 16.19 -2.40 -16.15
CA TRP A 237 15.35 -1.21 -16.15
C TRP A 237 15.68 -0.26 -17.29
N CYS A 238 16.97 -0.04 -17.57
CA CYS A 238 17.46 0.80 -18.67
C CYS A 238 17.20 0.19 -20.06
N ALA A 239 17.16 -1.14 -20.18
CA ALA A 239 16.90 -1.84 -21.43
C ALA A 239 15.42 -1.77 -21.87
N GLN A 240 14.52 -1.40 -20.95
CA GLN A 240 13.12 -1.14 -21.27
C GLN A 240 12.97 0.15 -22.10
N GLN A 241 11.96 0.18 -22.96
CA GLN A 241 11.66 1.33 -23.82
C GLN A 241 10.79 2.36 -23.09
N GLY A 242 10.98 3.66 -23.37
CA GLY A 242 10.15 4.76 -22.85
C GLY A 242 10.69 5.46 -21.59
N MET A 243 9.96 6.47 -21.11
CA MET A 243 10.32 7.16 -19.86
C MET A 243 10.28 6.20 -18.68
N GLY A 244 11.26 6.32 -17.80
CA GLY A 244 11.34 5.55 -16.57
C GLY A 244 10.55 6.24 -15.47
N ASP A 245 9.86 5.47 -14.65
CA ASP A 245 9.18 6.03 -13.49
C ASP A 245 10.21 6.68 -12.54
N ALA A 246 9.93 7.91 -12.11
CA ALA A 246 10.88 8.68 -11.31
C ALA A 246 11.07 8.10 -9.91
N ALA A 247 10.04 7.45 -9.34
CA ALA A 247 10.12 6.82 -8.03
C ALA A 247 10.85 5.47 -8.10
N GLU A 248 10.63 4.68 -9.16
CA GLU A 248 11.38 3.45 -9.46
C GLU A 248 12.86 3.77 -9.70
N ARG A 249 13.15 4.79 -10.52
CA ARG A 249 14.51 5.30 -10.73
C ARG A 249 15.16 5.72 -9.41
N LYS A 250 14.42 6.44 -8.56
CA LYS A 250 14.91 6.85 -7.25
C LYS A 250 15.14 5.64 -6.35
N ALA A 251 14.26 4.65 -6.34
CA ALA A 251 14.41 3.45 -5.51
C ALA A 251 15.62 2.60 -5.93
N LEU A 252 15.83 2.42 -7.23
CA LEU A 252 17.02 1.75 -7.79
C LEU A 252 18.30 2.53 -7.46
N GLY A 253 18.26 3.87 -7.57
CA GLY A 253 19.35 4.75 -7.14
C GLY A 253 19.64 4.63 -5.64
N ASP A 254 18.62 4.75 -4.79
CA ASP A 254 18.73 4.65 -3.33
C ASP A 254 19.26 3.27 -2.91
N LYS A 255 18.85 2.18 -3.58
CA LYS A 255 19.34 0.82 -3.33
C LYS A 255 20.82 0.70 -3.66
N GLN A 256 21.25 1.21 -4.82
CA GLN A 256 22.66 1.27 -5.21
C GLN A 256 23.49 2.13 -4.24
N ASP A 257 23.00 3.30 -3.89
CA ASP A 257 23.71 4.25 -3.02
C ASP A 257 23.89 3.70 -1.60
N LYS A 258 22.87 2.99 -1.07
CA LYS A 258 22.99 2.29 0.23
C LYS A 258 24.07 1.22 0.21
N LEU A 259 24.16 0.43 -0.87
CA LEU A 259 25.17 -0.61 -1.01
C LEU A 259 26.58 -0.03 -1.17
N LEU A 260 26.72 1.03 -1.97
CA LEU A 260 27.99 1.76 -2.12
C LEU A 260 28.43 2.41 -0.81
N SER A 261 27.49 2.98 -0.05
CA SER A 261 27.77 3.56 1.28
C SER A 261 28.28 2.49 2.26
N SER A 262 27.62 1.33 2.30
CA SER A 262 28.03 0.19 3.14
C SER A 262 29.42 -0.32 2.76
N LEU A 263 29.70 -0.48 1.46
CA LEU A 263 31.01 -0.90 0.95
C LEU A 263 32.11 0.14 1.20
N ALA A 264 31.78 1.44 1.09
CA ALA A 264 32.70 2.52 1.42
C ALA A 264 33.03 2.55 2.92
N ALA A 265 32.04 2.31 3.78
CA ALA A 265 32.26 2.19 5.22
C ALA A 265 33.19 1.02 5.54
N VAL A 266 32.91 -0.17 5.00
CA VAL A 266 33.76 -1.35 5.21
C VAL A 266 35.18 -1.12 4.67
N SER A 267 35.32 -0.44 3.53
CA SER A 267 36.61 -0.12 2.91
C SER A 267 37.46 0.86 3.73
N LYS A 268 36.91 1.56 4.72
CA LYS A 268 37.73 2.36 5.66
C LYS A 268 38.58 1.47 6.58
N VAL A 269 38.21 0.20 6.76
CA VAL A 269 38.86 -0.76 7.66
C VAL A 269 39.47 -1.93 6.89
N CYS A 270 38.70 -2.57 6.01
CA CYS A 270 39.16 -3.71 5.24
C CYS A 270 39.83 -3.26 3.94
N SER A 271 41.12 -3.53 3.82
CA SER A 271 41.86 -3.38 2.57
C SER A 271 41.23 -4.23 1.46
N ALA A 272 41.30 -3.74 0.22
CA ALA A 272 40.88 -4.50 -0.95
C ALA A 272 41.92 -5.58 -1.28
N GLU A 273 41.46 -6.68 -1.89
CA GLU A 273 42.39 -7.65 -2.48
C GLU A 273 43.20 -6.99 -3.60
N ALA A 274 44.46 -7.40 -3.76
CA ALA A 274 45.35 -6.85 -4.77
C ALA A 274 44.75 -7.07 -6.17
N GLY A 275 44.56 -5.97 -6.93
CA GLY A 275 43.97 -6.00 -8.27
C GLY A 275 42.44 -5.96 -8.33
N ALA A 276 41.74 -5.93 -7.19
CA ALA A 276 40.29 -5.76 -7.17
C ALA A 276 39.89 -4.34 -7.62
N SER A 277 38.97 -4.24 -8.58
CA SER A 277 38.40 -2.95 -8.97
C SER A 277 37.50 -2.41 -7.86
N PRO A 278 37.52 -1.10 -7.59
CA PRO A 278 36.64 -0.51 -6.60
C PRO A 278 35.16 -0.70 -6.99
N PRO A 279 34.25 -0.94 -6.03
CA PRO A 279 32.82 -0.97 -6.31
C PRO A 279 32.39 0.36 -6.93
N ALA A 280 31.72 0.28 -8.08
CA ALA A 280 31.30 1.45 -8.83
C ALA A 280 29.78 1.48 -8.98
N ALA A 281 29.24 2.69 -8.95
CA ALA A 281 27.86 2.96 -9.33
C ALA A 281 27.64 2.58 -10.80
N ASN A 282 26.48 2.01 -11.12
CA ASN A 282 26.02 1.90 -12.49
C ASN A 282 25.56 3.30 -12.97
N PRO A 283 26.28 3.94 -13.91
CA PRO A 283 25.96 5.30 -14.36
C PRO A 283 24.69 5.36 -15.22
N ALA A 284 24.19 4.20 -15.67
CA ALA A 284 22.99 4.13 -16.51
C ALA A 284 21.76 4.66 -15.77
N ILE A 285 21.68 4.50 -14.43
CA ILE A 285 20.58 5.07 -13.62
C ILE A 285 20.49 6.59 -13.72
N GLY A 286 21.60 7.26 -14.02
CA GLY A 286 21.71 8.70 -14.20
C GLY A 286 21.28 9.20 -15.59
N THR A 287 21.27 8.32 -16.59
CA THR A 287 21.30 8.71 -18.00
C THR A 287 20.26 8.00 -18.87
N CYS A 288 19.95 6.74 -18.60
CA CYS A 288 18.94 5.97 -19.30
C CYS A 288 17.53 6.39 -18.85
N ARG A 289 16.57 6.34 -19.80
CA ARG A 289 15.15 6.62 -19.53
C ARG A 289 14.89 7.99 -18.85
N THR A 290 15.82 8.94 -19.05
CA THR A 290 15.79 10.32 -18.52
C THR A 290 15.24 11.34 -19.52
N GLN A 291 15.17 10.99 -20.80
CA GLN A 291 14.59 11.85 -21.82
C GLN A 291 13.08 11.84 -21.69
N ALA A 292 12.50 13.05 -21.72
CA ALA A 292 11.07 13.22 -21.89
C ALA A 292 10.61 12.39 -23.10
N ALA A 293 9.57 11.58 -22.92
CA ALA A 293 8.90 10.91 -24.02
C ALA A 293 8.64 11.94 -25.13
N PRO A 294 8.66 11.53 -26.42
CA PRO A 294 8.14 12.38 -27.49
C PRO A 294 6.78 12.94 -27.02
N PRO A 295 6.48 14.22 -27.29
CA PRO A 295 5.35 14.90 -26.70
C PRO A 295 4.12 14.00 -26.87
N PRO A 296 3.31 13.84 -25.80
CA PRO A 296 2.27 12.84 -25.76
C PRO A 296 1.46 12.96 -27.04
N VAL A 297 1.22 11.84 -27.72
CA VAL A 297 0.03 11.77 -28.57
C VAL A 297 -1.09 12.26 -27.65
N PRO A 298 -1.81 13.35 -28.00
CA PRO A 298 -2.85 13.88 -27.14
C PRO A 298 -3.73 12.71 -26.76
N ILE A 299 -3.86 12.48 -25.46
CA ILE A 299 -4.77 11.49 -24.92
C ILE A 299 -6.09 11.72 -25.66
N PRO A 300 -6.61 10.77 -26.47
CA PRO A 300 -8.01 10.80 -26.77
C PRO A 300 -8.68 10.76 -25.40
N ALA A 301 -9.32 11.88 -25.02
CA ALA A 301 -10.25 11.86 -23.90
C ALA A 301 -11.08 10.59 -24.03
N PRO A 302 -11.35 9.89 -22.91
CA PRO A 302 -12.06 8.61 -22.94
C PRO A 302 -13.22 8.73 -23.91
N SER A 303 -13.19 7.88 -24.95
CA SER A 303 -14.16 7.89 -26.01
C SER A 303 -15.53 7.66 -25.38
N GLY A 304 -16.31 8.73 -25.28
CA GLY A 304 -17.76 8.77 -25.14
C GLY A 304 -18.38 7.73 -24.24
N GLY A 305 -18.00 7.66 -22.96
CA GLY A 305 -18.77 6.99 -21.92
C GLY A 305 -18.99 7.98 -20.78
N GLN A 306 -20.26 8.33 -20.52
CA GLN A 306 -20.67 9.21 -19.42
C GLN A 306 -20.00 8.77 -18.11
N ALA A 307 -19.11 9.59 -17.56
CA ALA A 307 -18.45 9.29 -16.30
C ALA A 307 -19.35 9.75 -15.14
N PRO A 308 -19.67 8.90 -14.15
CA PRO A 308 -20.15 9.38 -12.86
C PRO A 308 -19.07 10.29 -12.26
N ALA A 309 -19.50 11.35 -11.57
CA ALA A 309 -18.62 12.37 -10.99
C ALA A 309 -17.75 11.87 -9.82
N GLY A 310 -17.91 10.60 -9.45
CA GLY A 310 -17.07 9.84 -8.57
C GLY A 310 -17.71 8.48 -8.32
N GLY A 311 -16.89 7.54 -7.88
CA GLY A 311 -17.37 6.24 -7.48
C GLY A 311 -16.30 5.50 -6.69
N ALA A 312 -16.73 4.45 -6.00
CA ALA A 312 -15.85 3.51 -5.35
C ALA A 312 -16.18 2.10 -5.82
N LYS A 313 -15.17 1.25 -5.91
CA LYS A 313 -15.33 -0.15 -6.34
C LYS A 313 -14.75 -1.08 -5.31
N GLY A 314 -15.41 -2.20 -5.03
CA GLY A 314 -14.85 -3.35 -4.33
C GLY A 314 -14.69 -4.48 -5.33
N THR A 315 -13.49 -4.99 -5.51
CA THR A 315 -13.17 -6.01 -6.51
C THR A 315 -12.28 -7.09 -5.92
N GLY A 316 -12.47 -8.33 -6.36
CA GLY A 316 -11.56 -9.43 -6.01
C GLY A 316 -11.53 -9.75 -4.51
N ASP A 317 -10.36 -10.05 -3.96
CA ASP A 317 -10.14 -10.37 -2.54
C ASP A 317 -9.61 -9.16 -1.74
N PRO A 318 -10.45 -8.55 -0.91
CA PRO A 318 -11.14 -7.38 -1.38
C PRO A 318 -10.20 -6.18 -1.53
N HIS A 319 -10.19 -5.66 -2.76
CA HIS A 319 -9.57 -4.40 -3.13
C HIS A 319 -10.64 -3.32 -3.28
N TYR A 320 -10.59 -2.29 -2.44
CA TYR A 320 -11.48 -1.14 -2.51
C TYR A 320 -10.79 0.04 -3.18
N ARG A 321 -11.19 0.38 -4.39
CA ARG A 321 -10.78 1.65 -5.03
C ARG A 321 -11.55 2.79 -4.40
N LEU A 322 -10.84 3.60 -3.62
CA LEU A 322 -11.35 4.74 -2.89
C LEU A 322 -11.70 5.89 -3.87
N PRO A 323 -12.57 6.84 -3.46
CA PRO A 323 -12.94 7.98 -4.30
C PRO A 323 -11.76 8.81 -4.80
N GLY A 324 -10.67 8.87 -4.02
CA GLY A 324 -9.42 9.57 -4.39
C GLY A 324 -8.58 8.85 -5.45
N GLY A 325 -8.99 7.65 -5.88
CA GLY A 325 -8.33 6.82 -6.89
C GLY A 325 -7.33 5.80 -6.32
N GLN A 326 -7.00 5.87 -5.03
CA GLN A 326 -6.13 4.90 -4.37
C GLN A 326 -6.86 3.59 -4.08
N THR A 327 -6.12 2.48 -3.94
CA THR A 327 -6.68 1.15 -3.66
C THR A 327 -6.34 0.72 -2.24
N LEU A 328 -7.37 0.47 -1.44
CA LEU A 328 -7.29 -0.17 -0.13
C LEU A 328 -7.45 -1.67 -0.28
N THR A 329 -6.38 -2.41 0.02
CA THR A 329 -6.38 -3.87 0.06
C THR A 329 -6.52 -4.32 1.51
N THR A 330 -7.38 -5.30 1.76
CA THR A 330 -7.51 -5.89 3.10
C THR A 330 -7.89 -7.35 3.02
N GLN A 331 -7.47 -8.11 4.03
CA GLN A 331 -7.81 -9.52 4.19
C GLN A 331 -8.55 -9.75 5.51
N GLN A 332 -9.16 -8.71 6.08
CA GLN A 332 -9.93 -8.84 7.32
C GLN A 332 -11.28 -9.50 7.03
N ALA A 333 -11.71 -10.42 7.89
CA ALA A 333 -13.05 -10.99 7.83
C ALA A 333 -13.98 -10.30 8.84
N GLY A 334 -15.21 -10.04 8.44
CA GLY A 334 -16.12 -9.19 9.20
C GLY A 334 -17.27 -8.63 8.39
N GLU A 335 -18.15 -7.93 9.09
CA GLU A 335 -19.14 -7.05 8.49
C GLU A 335 -18.72 -5.59 8.74
N PHE A 336 -18.69 -4.79 7.67
CA PHE A 336 -18.12 -3.44 7.71
C PHE A 336 -19.06 -2.42 7.08
N TRP A 337 -19.03 -1.20 7.58
CA TRP A 337 -19.62 -0.05 6.90
C TRP A 337 -18.83 0.25 5.64
N LEU A 338 -19.38 -0.07 4.47
CA LEU A 338 -18.83 0.40 3.20
C LEU A 338 -19.07 1.91 3.08
N LEU A 339 -20.32 2.32 3.28
CA LEU A 339 -20.77 3.70 3.21
C LEU A 339 -21.92 3.94 4.19
N ASP A 340 -21.86 5.02 4.95
CA ASP A 340 -22.95 5.59 5.74
C ASP A 340 -23.00 7.10 5.45
N ALA A 341 -24.08 7.56 4.83
CA ALA A 341 -24.20 8.92 4.32
C ALA A 341 -25.41 9.64 4.95
N PRO A 342 -25.35 10.98 5.14
CA PRO A 342 -26.46 11.73 5.75
C PRO A 342 -27.71 11.82 4.87
N ASP A 343 -27.61 11.51 3.58
CA ASP A 343 -28.75 11.39 2.65
C ASP A 343 -29.61 10.13 2.90
N GLY A 344 -29.23 9.28 3.86
CA GLY A 344 -29.91 8.03 4.18
C GLY A 344 -29.38 6.82 3.42
N THR A 345 -28.38 6.98 2.56
CA THR A 345 -27.68 5.85 1.94
C THR A 345 -26.84 5.13 2.98
N ARG A 346 -27.11 3.84 3.20
CA ARG A 346 -26.32 3.01 4.11
C ARG A 346 -26.03 1.67 3.43
N ILE A 347 -24.75 1.33 3.29
CA ILE A 347 -24.27 0.14 2.59
C ILE A 347 -23.23 -0.56 3.48
N GLN A 348 -23.43 -1.85 3.70
CA GLN A 348 -22.53 -2.73 4.42
C GLN A 348 -22.01 -3.83 3.50
N VAL A 349 -20.79 -4.27 3.76
CA VAL A 349 -20.15 -5.39 3.07
C VAL A 349 -19.76 -6.45 4.07
N ARG A 350 -19.99 -7.71 3.72
CA ARG A 350 -19.52 -8.87 4.47
C ARG A 350 -18.31 -9.45 3.74
N GLN A 351 -17.18 -9.41 4.40
CA GLN A 351 -15.95 -10.06 3.95
C GLN A 351 -15.84 -11.38 4.73
N SER A 352 -15.74 -12.50 4.03
CA SER A 352 -15.66 -13.83 4.64
C SER A 352 -14.47 -14.60 4.09
N PRO A 353 -13.91 -15.56 4.85
CA PRO A 353 -12.87 -16.44 4.34
C PRO A 353 -13.27 -17.02 2.99
N TRP A 354 -12.43 -16.84 1.98
CA TRP A 354 -12.72 -17.35 0.65
C TRP A 354 -12.54 -18.87 0.65
N ARG A 355 -13.64 -19.60 0.46
CA ARG A 355 -13.70 -21.06 0.57
C ARG A 355 -13.18 -21.55 1.93
N GLN A 356 -12.11 -22.33 1.94
CA GLN A 356 -11.46 -22.87 3.14
C GLN A 356 -10.16 -22.11 3.49
N SER A 357 -9.92 -20.95 2.86
CA SER A 357 -8.69 -20.19 3.11
C SER A 357 -8.61 -19.71 4.55
N ARG A 358 -7.40 -19.72 5.11
CA ARG A 358 -7.10 -19.21 6.46
C ARG A 358 -6.53 -17.78 6.44
N SER A 359 -6.30 -17.22 5.26
CA SER A 359 -5.64 -15.93 5.08
C SER A 359 -6.27 -15.06 4.00
N VAL A 360 -7.12 -15.59 3.13
CA VAL A 360 -7.76 -14.83 2.04
C VAL A 360 -9.25 -14.64 2.32
N THR A 361 -9.76 -13.41 2.21
CA THR A 361 -11.20 -13.12 2.24
C THR A 361 -11.76 -12.80 0.86
N ALA A 362 -13.08 -12.86 0.72
CA ALA A 362 -13.79 -12.33 -0.42
C ALA A 362 -15.05 -11.59 0.06
N ILE A 363 -15.58 -10.67 -0.76
CA ILE A 363 -16.89 -10.08 -0.51
C ILE A 363 -17.94 -11.17 -0.75
N ALA A 364 -18.61 -11.61 0.31
CA ALA A 364 -19.57 -12.71 0.27
C ALA A 364 -21.03 -12.23 0.31
N ALA A 365 -21.28 -11.03 0.86
CA ALA A 365 -22.60 -10.43 0.84
C ALA A 365 -22.51 -8.90 0.88
N VAL A 366 -23.54 -8.25 0.36
CA VAL A 366 -23.77 -6.81 0.47
C VAL A 366 -25.15 -6.58 1.07
N ALA A 367 -25.26 -5.65 2.01
CA ALA A 367 -26.54 -5.22 2.55
C ALA A 367 -26.68 -3.70 2.42
N ALA A 368 -27.87 -3.24 2.06
CA ALA A 368 -28.17 -1.83 1.90
C ALA A 368 -29.48 -1.46 2.58
N GLN A 369 -29.52 -0.28 3.19
CA GLN A 369 -30.76 0.32 3.68
C GLN A 369 -31.29 1.31 2.65
N VAL A 370 -32.56 1.16 2.32
CA VAL A 370 -33.30 2.02 1.40
C VAL A 370 -34.57 2.46 2.12
N GLY A 371 -34.62 3.72 2.56
CA GLY A 371 -35.68 4.20 3.43
C GLY A 371 -35.80 3.33 4.69
N THR A 372 -36.95 2.67 4.87
CA THR A 372 -37.20 1.74 5.98
C THR A 372 -36.89 0.28 5.66
N GLN A 373 -36.63 -0.05 4.39
CA GLN A 373 -36.42 -1.43 3.95
C GLN A 373 -34.93 -1.78 3.88
N ARG A 374 -34.62 -3.06 4.08
CA ARG A 374 -33.27 -3.61 3.98
C ARG A 374 -33.16 -4.58 2.81
N VAL A 375 -32.18 -4.36 1.95
CA VAL A 375 -31.84 -5.27 0.86
C VAL A 375 -30.60 -6.06 1.26
N HIS A 376 -30.65 -7.38 1.12
CA HIS A 376 -29.51 -8.29 1.28
C HIS A 376 -29.24 -8.93 -0.08
N ILE A 377 -27.96 -8.99 -0.49
CA ILE A 377 -27.48 -9.65 -1.69
C ILE A 377 -26.37 -10.62 -1.28
N ASP A 378 -26.57 -11.92 -1.51
CA ASP A 378 -25.62 -13.00 -1.20
C ASP A 378 -24.90 -13.47 -2.48
N VAL A 379 -23.67 -13.94 -2.34
CA VAL A 379 -22.84 -14.48 -3.44
C VAL A 379 -23.48 -15.66 -4.17
N ASP A 380 -24.36 -16.40 -3.50
CA ASP A 380 -25.11 -17.49 -4.12
C ASP A 380 -26.26 -17.04 -5.05
N GLY A 381 -26.56 -15.75 -5.09
CA GLY A 381 -27.64 -15.18 -5.91
C GLY A 381 -28.94 -14.90 -5.15
N ARG A 382 -29.01 -15.22 -3.85
CA ARG A 382 -30.17 -14.85 -3.04
C ARG A 382 -30.20 -13.33 -2.84
N VAL A 383 -31.35 -12.75 -3.17
CA VAL A 383 -31.68 -11.35 -2.88
C VAL A 383 -32.88 -11.33 -1.95
N LEU A 384 -32.79 -10.59 -0.85
CA LEU A 384 -33.86 -10.49 0.15
C LEU A 384 -34.24 -9.02 0.36
N ILE A 385 -35.53 -8.74 0.52
CA ILE A 385 -36.06 -7.45 0.99
C ILE A 385 -36.74 -7.68 2.34
N ASP A 386 -36.25 -7.04 3.40
CA ASP A 386 -36.70 -7.24 4.78
C ASP A 386 -36.74 -8.73 5.19
N GLY A 387 -35.72 -9.48 4.75
CA GLY A 387 -35.59 -10.92 5.00
C GLY A 387 -36.48 -11.82 4.14
N LYS A 388 -37.33 -11.25 3.28
CA LYS A 388 -38.17 -12.01 2.35
C LYS A 388 -37.47 -12.18 1.00
N PRO A 389 -37.43 -13.39 0.44
CA PRO A 389 -36.74 -13.63 -0.83
C PRO A 389 -37.44 -12.95 -2.01
N VAL A 390 -36.62 -12.36 -2.87
CA VAL A 390 -37.01 -11.86 -4.19
C VAL A 390 -36.91 -13.01 -5.19
N ALA A 391 -37.99 -13.31 -5.90
CA ALA A 391 -38.02 -14.40 -6.87
C ALA A 391 -37.26 -14.02 -8.15
N TRP A 392 -36.27 -14.83 -8.53
CA TRP A 392 -35.59 -14.67 -9.82
C TRP A 392 -36.48 -15.22 -10.95
N ALA A 393 -36.97 -14.32 -11.82
CA ALA A 393 -37.87 -14.71 -12.91
C ALA A 393 -37.14 -15.26 -14.16
N ARG A 394 -35.83 -15.55 -14.06
CA ARG A 394 -34.98 -16.02 -15.18
C ARG A 394 -34.85 -15.03 -16.34
N LYS A 395 -35.17 -13.77 -16.06
CA LYS A 395 -35.11 -12.60 -16.94
C LYS A 395 -35.01 -11.36 -16.07
N PHE A 396 -34.68 -10.22 -16.67
CA PHE A 396 -34.67 -8.94 -15.96
C PHE A 396 -35.95 -8.74 -15.13
N VAL A 397 -35.77 -8.38 -13.87
CA VAL A 397 -36.85 -7.99 -12.96
C VAL A 397 -36.46 -6.72 -12.23
N GLN A 398 -37.45 -5.86 -11.99
CA GLN A 398 -37.29 -4.67 -11.18
C GLN A 398 -38.37 -4.60 -10.10
N TYR A 399 -37.99 -4.08 -8.94
CA TYR A 399 -38.84 -3.92 -7.78
C TYR A 399 -38.69 -2.49 -7.25
N PRO A 400 -39.79 -1.71 -7.12
CA PRO A 400 -39.73 -0.48 -6.37
C PRO A 400 -39.48 -0.80 -4.89
N ILE A 401 -38.53 -0.12 -4.28
CA ILE A 401 -38.23 -0.23 -2.84
C ILE A 401 -38.71 1.06 -2.17
N GLY A 402 -39.99 1.05 -1.83
CA GLY A 402 -40.67 2.22 -1.28
C GLY A 402 -40.75 3.33 -2.31
N ARG A 403 -40.55 4.57 -1.87
CA ARG A 403 -40.48 5.75 -2.75
C ARG A 403 -39.04 6.21 -3.03
N ASP A 404 -38.06 5.52 -2.42
CA ASP A 404 -36.71 6.06 -2.25
C ASP A 404 -35.68 5.35 -3.15
N ALA A 405 -35.96 4.15 -3.67
CA ALA A 405 -35.10 3.50 -4.68
C ALA A 405 -35.84 2.47 -5.55
N THR A 406 -35.16 2.05 -6.61
CA THR A 406 -35.51 0.89 -7.44
C THR A 406 -34.41 -0.17 -7.34
N LEU A 407 -34.79 -1.43 -7.19
CA LEU A 407 -33.91 -2.60 -7.25
C LEU A 407 -34.09 -3.30 -8.60
N GLY A 408 -33.00 -3.53 -9.33
CA GLY A 408 -32.96 -4.31 -10.57
C GLY A 408 -32.13 -5.57 -10.41
N LEU A 409 -32.55 -6.67 -11.05
CA LEU A 409 -31.80 -7.92 -11.15
C LEU A 409 -31.69 -8.31 -12.64
N TRP A 410 -30.49 -8.68 -13.07
CA TRP A 410 -30.17 -9.21 -14.40
C TRP A 410 -29.40 -10.50 -14.25
N GLY A 411 -29.47 -11.38 -15.24
CA GLY A 411 -28.69 -12.60 -15.22
C GLY A 411 -29.09 -13.62 -16.26
N SER A 412 -28.48 -14.79 -16.13
CA SER A 412 -28.78 -15.94 -16.96
C SER A 412 -30.10 -16.58 -16.54
N ARG A 413 -30.50 -17.64 -17.25
CA ARG A 413 -31.70 -18.42 -16.91
C ARG A 413 -31.65 -19.03 -15.51
N GLU A 414 -30.48 -19.21 -14.92
CA GLU A 414 -30.30 -19.98 -13.69
C GLU A 414 -30.26 -19.09 -12.44
N ARG A 415 -29.56 -17.96 -12.51
CA ARG A 415 -29.40 -17.03 -11.37
C ARG A 415 -29.11 -15.61 -11.85
N PRO A 416 -29.35 -14.59 -10.99
CA PRO A 416 -28.86 -13.25 -11.27
C PRO A 416 -27.33 -13.23 -11.38
N SER A 417 -26.80 -12.44 -12.31
CA SER A 417 -25.38 -12.10 -12.46
C SER A 417 -25.08 -10.68 -12.01
N THR A 418 -26.10 -9.80 -12.01
CA THR A 418 -25.97 -8.40 -11.59
C THR A 418 -27.20 -8.02 -10.78
N VAL A 419 -26.98 -7.28 -9.69
CA VAL A 419 -28.02 -6.66 -8.88
C VAL A 419 -27.67 -5.19 -8.72
N ALA A 420 -28.63 -4.29 -8.89
CA ALA A 420 -28.40 -2.87 -8.73
C ALA A 420 -29.50 -2.20 -7.93
N ILE A 421 -29.12 -1.25 -7.09
CA ILE A 421 -30.02 -0.37 -6.34
C ILE A 421 -29.75 1.05 -6.82
N LEU A 422 -30.79 1.73 -7.28
CA LEU A 422 -30.75 3.13 -7.71
C LEU A 422 -31.63 3.95 -6.76
N TRP A 423 -31.00 4.81 -5.96
CA TRP A 423 -31.71 5.73 -5.08
C TRP A 423 -32.23 6.94 -5.86
N THR A 424 -33.34 7.53 -5.40
CA THR A 424 -33.96 8.73 -6.01
C THR A 424 -33.00 9.91 -6.07
N HIS A 425 -32.14 10.08 -5.07
CA HIS A 425 -31.10 11.12 -5.06
C HIS A 425 -29.91 10.81 -5.99
N GLY A 426 -30.00 9.81 -6.87
CA GLY A 426 -29.03 9.56 -7.93
C GLY A 426 -27.78 8.80 -7.52
N ARG A 427 -27.78 8.13 -6.37
CA ARG A 427 -26.71 7.20 -5.99
C ARG A 427 -27.04 5.82 -6.53
N ILE A 428 -26.02 5.11 -6.99
CA ILE A 428 -26.16 3.75 -7.51
C ILE A 428 -25.27 2.82 -6.69
N LEU A 429 -25.78 1.63 -6.39
CA LEU A 429 -24.98 0.49 -5.97
C LEU A 429 -25.22 -0.61 -6.99
N ARG A 430 -24.16 -1.10 -7.61
CA ARG A 430 -24.16 -2.23 -8.53
C ARG A 430 -23.31 -3.34 -7.93
N VAL A 431 -23.82 -4.55 -7.93
CA VAL A 431 -23.18 -5.75 -7.40
C VAL A 431 -23.12 -6.79 -8.51
N GLN A 432 -21.93 -7.19 -8.90
CA GLN A 432 -21.69 -8.26 -9.85
C GLN A 432 -21.44 -9.57 -9.10
N LEU A 433 -22.26 -10.58 -9.40
CA LEU A 433 -22.16 -11.90 -8.81
C LEU A 433 -21.20 -12.74 -9.64
N ARG A 434 -20.03 -13.03 -9.08
CA ARG A 434 -19.03 -13.91 -9.71
C ARG A 434 -19.32 -15.37 -9.35
N SER A 435 -18.36 -16.25 -9.61
CA SER A 435 -18.51 -17.68 -9.31
C SER A 435 -18.61 -17.93 -7.80
N SER A 436 -17.78 -17.25 -7.00
CA SER A 436 -17.67 -17.47 -5.55
C SER A 436 -17.35 -16.21 -4.73
N TRP A 437 -17.48 -15.02 -5.31
CA TRP A 437 -17.36 -13.72 -4.63
C TRP A 437 -18.27 -12.69 -5.31
N LEU A 438 -18.37 -11.51 -4.69
CA LEU A 438 -19.05 -10.35 -5.23
C LEU A 438 -18.00 -9.29 -5.62
N ASP A 439 -18.18 -8.67 -6.77
CA ASP A 439 -17.66 -7.32 -6.99
C ASP A 439 -18.79 -6.31 -6.77
N LEU A 440 -18.43 -5.09 -6.41
CA LEU A 440 -19.39 -4.01 -6.28
C LEU A 440 -18.82 -2.69 -6.78
N GLU A 441 -19.74 -1.82 -7.14
CA GLU A 441 -19.47 -0.45 -7.52
C GLU A 441 -20.56 0.44 -6.94
N THR A 442 -20.18 1.51 -6.27
CA THR A 442 -21.11 2.58 -5.93
C THR A 442 -20.69 3.88 -6.59
N THR A 443 -21.64 4.54 -7.24
CA THR A 443 -21.42 5.77 -8.00
C THR A 443 -22.40 6.85 -7.53
N TRP A 444 -22.01 8.10 -7.75
CA TRP A 444 -22.82 9.26 -7.40
C TRP A 444 -22.60 10.38 -8.42
N ALA A 445 -23.60 11.24 -8.56
CA ALA A 445 -23.53 12.42 -9.43
C ALA A 445 -22.64 13.53 -8.85
N GLU A 446 -22.25 14.50 -9.70
CA GLU A 446 -21.37 15.59 -9.26
C GLU A 446 -22.07 16.46 -8.23
N GLY A 447 -21.35 16.86 -7.18
CA GLY A 447 -21.90 17.70 -6.13
C GLY A 447 -22.85 17.00 -5.15
N THR A 448 -23.15 15.70 -5.31
CA THR A 448 -24.02 14.98 -4.35
C THR A 448 -23.28 14.39 -3.16
N ARG A 449 -21.93 14.38 -3.17
CA ARG A 449 -21.15 13.98 -1.99
C ARG A 449 -21.33 14.94 -0.83
N GLN A 450 -21.68 14.41 0.33
CA GLN A 450 -21.88 15.20 1.54
C GLN A 450 -20.66 15.16 2.47
N GLU A 451 -20.46 16.22 3.27
CA GLU A 451 -19.33 16.34 4.21
C GLU A 451 -19.39 15.34 5.39
N GLY A 452 -20.47 14.55 5.51
CA GLY A 452 -20.65 13.52 6.53
C GLY A 452 -20.63 12.07 6.02
N GLU A 453 -20.18 11.81 4.78
CA GLU A 453 -20.05 10.44 4.28
C GLU A 453 -18.88 9.70 4.95
N ARG A 454 -19.17 8.55 5.56
CA ARG A 454 -18.22 7.73 6.34
C ARG A 454 -18.28 6.25 5.91
N GLY A 455 -17.35 5.43 6.39
CA GLY A 455 -17.20 4.02 5.98
C GLY A 455 -15.90 3.78 5.20
N LEU A 456 -15.68 2.55 4.75
CA LEU A 456 -14.47 2.17 4.00
C LEU A 456 -14.25 3.05 2.75
N VAL A 457 -15.32 3.51 2.09
CA VAL A 457 -15.24 4.37 0.89
C VAL A 457 -15.86 5.78 1.09
N GLY A 458 -16.07 6.17 2.36
CA GLY A 458 -16.59 7.48 2.73
C GLY A 458 -15.71 8.65 2.32
N ARG A 459 -16.23 9.88 2.40
CA ARG A 459 -15.49 11.10 1.98
C ARG A 459 -14.35 11.43 2.93
N ALA A 460 -14.58 11.22 4.23
CA ALA A 460 -13.54 11.37 5.24
C ALA A 460 -12.40 10.36 5.06
N SER A 461 -12.67 9.23 4.40
CA SER A 461 -11.83 8.03 4.48
C SER A 461 -10.65 7.97 3.49
N SER A 462 -10.50 8.96 2.59
CA SER A 462 -9.38 9.00 1.65
C SER A 462 -9.04 10.42 1.19
N THR A 463 -7.84 10.92 1.50
CA THR A 463 -7.31 12.16 0.89
C THR A 463 -6.36 11.85 -0.26
N ARG A 464 -6.03 12.88 -1.06
CA ARG A 464 -5.12 12.77 -2.22
C ARG A 464 -3.71 12.26 -1.87
N GLU A 465 -3.33 12.33 -0.60
CA GLU A 465 -2.03 11.91 -0.05
C GLU A 465 -2.07 10.48 0.53
N GLY A 466 -3.19 9.76 0.38
CA GLY A 466 -3.35 8.41 0.95
C GLY A 466 -3.62 8.40 2.45
N GLN A 467 -4.08 9.51 3.03
CA GLN A 467 -4.55 9.54 4.42
C GLN A 467 -5.88 8.82 4.55
N LEU A 468 -5.97 7.97 5.57
CA LEU A 468 -7.16 7.26 6.01
C LEU A 468 -7.70 7.92 7.28
N ILE A 469 -9.02 8.06 7.40
CA ILE A 469 -9.67 8.54 8.63
C ILE A 469 -10.63 7.46 9.10
N GLY A 470 -10.29 6.83 10.21
CA GLY A 470 -11.10 5.78 10.79
C GLY A 470 -12.34 6.31 11.53
N ARG A 471 -13.13 5.38 12.07
CA ARG A 471 -14.49 5.65 12.55
C ARG A 471 -14.58 6.69 13.67
N ALA A 472 -13.57 6.77 14.54
CA ALA A 472 -13.51 7.72 15.65
C ALA A 472 -12.70 8.99 15.28
N GLY A 473 -12.29 9.14 14.02
CA GLY A 473 -11.50 10.27 13.53
C GLY A 473 -9.98 10.05 13.62
N GLU A 474 -9.54 8.86 14.00
CA GLU A 474 -8.13 8.46 14.00
C GLU A 474 -7.55 8.51 12.58
N LYS A 475 -6.33 9.04 12.46
CA LYS A 475 -5.64 9.18 11.17
C LYS A 475 -4.70 8.01 10.95
N GLY A 476 -4.71 7.45 9.75
CA GLY A 476 -3.77 6.44 9.28
C GLY A 476 -3.27 6.76 7.87
N LEU A 477 -2.35 5.95 7.39
CA LEU A 477 -1.80 6.03 6.04
C LEU A 477 -2.03 4.72 5.30
N LEU A 478 -2.50 4.82 4.05
CA LEU A 478 -2.76 3.67 3.20
C LEU A 478 -1.49 2.83 2.91
N GLY A 479 -0.33 3.49 2.80
CA GLY A 479 0.95 2.82 2.56
C GLY A 479 1.51 2.07 3.77
N ASP A 480 0.96 2.29 4.96
CA ASP A 480 1.31 1.56 6.18
C ASP A 480 0.27 0.46 6.40
N ARG A 481 0.71 -0.80 6.34
CA ARG A 481 -0.16 -1.97 6.43
C ARG A 481 -0.91 -2.04 7.76
N ASP A 482 -0.27 -1.71 8.87
CA ASP A 482 -0.88 -1.81 10.19
C ASP A 482 -1.90 -0.70 10.40
N GLN A 483 -1.61 0.50 9.89
CA GLN A 483 -2.56 1.62 9.91
C GLN A 483 -3.74 1.39 8.96
N ALA A 484 -3.53 0.83 7.77
CA ALA A 484 -4.59 0.45 6.86
C ALA A 484 -5.50 -0.63 7.46
N ASN A 485 -4.91 -1.62 8.15
CA ASN A 485 -5.68 -2.61 8.89
C ASN A 485 -6.45 -2.00 10.06
N ALA A 486 -5.83 -1.13 10.85
CA ALA A 486 -6.52 -0.44 11.94
C ALA A 486 -7.72 0.38 11.43
N PHE A 487 -7.57 1.05 10.28
CA PHE A 487 -8.64 1.76 9.60
C PHE A 487 -9.80 0.82 9.20
N VAL A 488 -9.52 -0.33 8.55
CA VAL A 488 -10.58 -1.28 8.19
C VAL A 488 -11.29 -1.81 9.43
N SER A 489 -10.53 -2.17 10.47
CA SER A 489 -11.05 -2.68 11.74
C SER A 489 -11.98 -1.67 12.41
N SER A 490 -11.70 -0.37 12.33
CA SER A 490 -12.53 0.63 12.99
C SER A 490 -13.88 0.83 12.31
N TRP A 491 -14.02 0.49 11.02
CA TRP A 491 -15.28 0.50 10.29
C TRP A 491 -16.12 -0.77 10.44
N ARG A 492 -15.66 -1.74 11.25
CA ARG A 492 -16.45 -2.91 11.61
C ARG A 492 -17.77 -2.49 12.28
N ILE A 493 -18.85 -3.14 11.91
CA ILE A 493 -20.17 -2.84 12.47
C ILE A 493 -20.37 -3.51 13.84
N ALA A 494 -21.27 -2.97 14.65
CA ALA A 494 -21.79 -3.67 15.82
C ALA A 494 -23.05 -4.47 15.45
N GLU A 495 -23.41 -5.48 16.25
CA GLU A 495 -24.59 -6.33 16.03
C GLU A 495 -25.88 -5.52 15.77
N LYS A 496 -26.14 -4.51 16.61
CA LYS A 496 -27.33 -3.62 16.49
C LYS A 496 -27.34 -2.78 15.21
N GLU A 497 -26.21 -2.68 14.52
CA GLU A 497 -26.06 -1.90 13.29
C GLU A 497 -26.29 -2.76 12.05
N SER A 498 -26.33 -4.08 12.19
CA SER A 498 -26.34 -5.00 11.06
C SER A 498 -27.59 -4.85 10.20
N LEU A 499 -27.35 -4.65 8.91
CA LEU A 499 -28.38 -4.63 7.86
C LEU A 499 -28.59 -6.02 7.26
N PHE A 500 -27.74 -6.99 7.59
CA PHE A 500 -27.80 -8.33 7.02
C PHE A 500 -28.97 -9.14 7.58
N ALA A 501 -29.67 -9.83 6.69
CA ALA A 501 -30.43 -11.01 7.05
C ALA A 501 -29.48 -12.20 7.32
N TYR A 502 -29.78 -12.97 8.36
CA TYR A 502 -29.03 -14.18 8.72
C TYR A 502 -29.85 -15.42 8.44
N GLY A 503 -29.20 -16.44 7.87
CA GLY A 503 -29.83 -17.73 7.63
C GLY A 503 -30.03 -18.54 8.92
N PRO A 504 -30.65 -19.73 8.82
CA PRO A 504 -30.79 -20.64 9.96
C PRO A 504 -29.44 -20.93 10.63
N GLY A 505 -29.38 -20.72 11.95
CA GLY A 505 -28.17 -20.94 12.75
C GLY A 505 -27.06 -19.89 12.59
N GLN A 506 -27.27 -18.86 11.76
CA GLN A 506 -26.32 -17.76 11.59
C GLN A 506 -26.76 -16.54 12.41
N SER A 507 -25.78 -15.74 12.82
CA SER A 507 -25.98 -14.43 13.44
C SER A 507 -24.81 -13.52 13.13
N PHE A 508 -24.82 -12.28 13.63
CA PHE A 508 -23.67 -11.39 13.56
C PHE A 508 -22.38 -12.06 14.07
N ALA A 509 -22.48 -12.83 15.16
CA ALA A 509 -21.35 -13.53 15.75
C ALA A 509 -20.71 -14.57 14.81
N THR A 510 -21.47 -15.13 13.86
CA THR A 510 -20.93 -16.04 12.83
C THR A 510 -19.91 -15.34 11.93
N PHE A 511 -20.04 -14.02 11.75
CA PHE A 511 -19.24 -13.24 10.81
C PHE A 511 -18.33 -12.22 11.50
N ASP A 512 -18.39 -12.03 12.82
CA ASP A 512 -17.44 -11.19 13.58
C ASP A 512 -16.08 -11.87 13.79
N LEU A 513 -15.41 -12.20 12.68
CA LEU A 513 -14.16 -12.95 12.63
C LEU A 513 -12.92 -12.06 12.86
N ARG A 514 -12.72 -11.61 14.10
CA ARG A 514 -11.65 -10.64 14.44
C ARG A 514 -10.22 -11.17 14.33
N ASP A 515 -10.04 -12.48 14.50
CA ASP A 515 -8.74 -13.14 14.44
C ASP A 515 -8.31 -13.50 13.01
N PHE A 516 -9.13 -13.17 12.01
CA PHE A 516 -8.83 -13.40 10.61
C PHE A 516 -8.13 -12.16 9.99
N PRO A 517 -7.03 -12.33 9.25
CA PRO A 517 -6.44 -13.60 8.81
C PRO A 517 -5.61 -14.28 9.89
N PHE A 518 -5.67 -15.62 9.97
CA PHE A 518 -4.91 -16.40 10.96
C PHE A 518 -3.39 -16.43 10.68
N ALA A 519 -2.99 -16.07 9.47
CA ALA A 519 -1.60 -15.91 9.05
C ALA A 519 -1.51 -14.76 8.03
N PRO A 520 -0.40 -14.01 7.99
CA PRO A 520 -0.21 -12.99 6.96
C PRO A 520 -0.27 -13.59 5.56
N THR A 521 -1.16 -13.05 4.72
CA THR A 521 -1.19 -13.34 3.29
C THR A 521 0.02 -12.66 2.65
N GLN A 522 1.00 -13.46 2.25
CA GLN A 522 2.27 -13.00 1.68
C GLN A 522 2.66 -13.92 0.52
N PRO A 523 2.19 -13.62 -0.70
CA PRO A 523 2.67 -14.33 -1.88
C PRO A 523 4.16 -14.06 -2.10
N THR A 524 4.86 -15.04 -2.65
CA THR A 524 6.26 -14.89 -3.04
C THR A 524 6.40 -13.89 -4.19
N ALA A 525 7.60 -13.32 -4.35
CA ALA A 525 7.88 -12.43 -5.48
C ALA A 525 7.65 -13.11 -6.84
N ALA A 526 7.91 -14.42 -6.93
CA ALA A 526 7.69 -15.20 -8.14
C ALA A 526 6.19 -15.37 -8.47
N GLU A 527 5.36 -15.63 -7.46
CA GLU A 527 3.90 -15.74 -7.65
C GLU A 527 3.29 -14.39 -8.05
N LEU A 528 3.71 -13.28 -7.43
CA LEU A 528 3.28 -11.93 -7.81
C LEU A 528 3.70 -11.59 -9.24
N GLU A 529 4.91 -11.95 -9.65
CA GLU A 529 5.38 -11.66 -11.02
C GLU A 529 4.62 -12.51 -12.06
N ALA A 530 4.37 -13.78 -11.76
CA ALA A 530 3.52 -14.62 -12.59
C ALA A 530 2.09 -14.04 -12.71
N GLY A 531 1.52 -13.59 -11.59
CA GLY A 531 0.23 -12.90 -11.53
C GLY A 531 0.21 -11.63 -12.38
N ARG A 532 1.18 -10.72 -12.21
CA ARG A 532 1.29 -9.49 -13.01
C ARG A 532 1.33 -9.78 -14.50
N LYS A 533 2.13 -10.77 -14.91
CA LYS A 533 2.24 -11.17 -16.30
C LYS A 533 0.89 -11.64 -16.86
N ALA A 534 0.19 -12.49 -16.13
CA ALA A 534 -1.14 -12.96 -16.52
C ALA A 534 -2.16 -11.80 -16.63
N CYS A 535 -2.19 -10.92 -15.63
CA CYS A 535 -3.06 -9.74 -15.62
C CYS A 535 -2.76 -8.77 -16.77
N ALA A 536 -1.48 -8.49 -17.04
CA ALA A 536 -1.06 -7.63 -18.13
C ALA A 536 -1.44 -8.23 -19.49
N GLN A 537 -1.24 -9.54 -19.67
CA GLN A 537 -1.65 -10.26 -20.88
C GLN A 537 -3.16 -10.24 -21.10
N ALA A 538 -3.95 -10.26 -20.02
CA ALA A 538 -5.40 -10.15 -20.08
C ALA A 538 -5.89 -8.73 -20.39
N GLY A 539 -5.00 -7.72 -20.43
CA GLY A 539 -5.36 -6.33 -20.69
C GLY A 539 -5.86 -5.56 -19.45
N VAL A 540 -5.52 -6.04 -18.25
CA VAL A 540 -5.78 -5.32 -17.01
C VAL A 540 -5.03 -3.99 -17.03
N ARG A 541 -5.74 -2.90 -16.68
CA ARG A 541 -5.14 -1.57 -16.66
C ARG A 541 -4.05 -1.46 -15.59
N PRO A 542 -3.03 -0.61 -15.79
CA PRO A 542 -1.93 -0.44 -14.83
C PRO A 542 -2.41 -0.10 -13.41
N ASP A 543 -3.48 0.69 -13.26
CA ASP A 543 -4.04 1.08 -11.96
C ASP A 543 -4.65 -0.08 -11.14
N ARG A 544 -4.82 -1.25 -11.75
CA ARG A 544 -5.40 -2.46 -11.14
C ARG A 544 -4.47 -3.66 -11.18
N LEU A 545 -3.28 -3.51 -11.77
CA LEU A 545 -2.39 -4.62 -12.05
C LEU A 545 -1.87 -5.30 -10.78
N GLU A 546 -1.50 -4.52 -9.77
CA GLU A 546 -1.00 -5.06 -8.50
C GLU A 546 -2.08 -5.78 -7.70
N ALA A 547 -3.31 -5.26 -7.71
CA ALA A 547 -4.46 -5.94 -7.11
C ALA A 547 -4.69 -7.27 -7.81
N CYS A 548 -4.86 -7.25 -9.13
CA CYS A 548 -5.01 -8.46 -9.93
C CYS A 548 -3.90 -9.50 -9.71
N ALA A 549 -2.65 -9.06 -9.67
CA ALA A 549 -1.51 -9.94 -9.42
C ALA A 549 -1.58 -10.58 -8.03
N PHE A 550 -1.99 -9.81 -7.02
CA PHE A 550 -2.22 -10.30 -5.68
C PHE A 550 -3.33 -11.35 -5.67
N ASP A 551 -4.52 -11.06 -6.23
CA ASP A 551 -5.62 -12.03 -6.30
C ASP A 551 -5.16 -13.36 -6.89
N LEU A 552 -4.48 -13.33 -8.04
CA LEU A 552 -4.01 -14.54 -8.71
C LEU A 552 -2.96 -15.29 -7.89
N ALA A 553 -2.06 -14.57 -7.23
CA ALA A 553 -1.00 -15.16 -6.43
C ALA A 553 -1.53 -15.84 -5.17
N VAL A 554 -2.55 -15.27 -4.51
CA VAL A 554 -3.05 -15.77 -3.22
C VAL A 554 -4.22 -16.74 -3.36
N THR A 555 -4.95 -16.68 -4.48
CA THR A 555 -6.10 -17.57 -4.74
C THR A 555 -5.75 -18.73 -5.67
N GLY A 556 -4.82 -18.53 -6.61
CA GLY A 556 -4.56 -19.45 -7.71
C GLY A 556 -5.72 -19.58 -8.72
N ASP A 557 -6.80 -18.80 -8.57
CA ASP A 557 -8.01 -18.91 -9.38
C ASP A 557 -8.04 -17.79 -10.44
N GLN A 558 -7.88 -18.19 -11.72
CA GLN A 558 -7.90 -17.27 -12.85
C GLN A 558 -9.22 -16.50 -13.00
N GLY A 559 -10.30 -16.95 -12.35
CA GLY A 559 -11.58 -16.26 -12.36
C GLY A 559 -11.50 -14.82 -11.82
N PHE A 560 -10.55 -14.54 -10.91
CA PHE A 560 -10.34 -13.20 -10.35
C PHE A 560 -9.87 -12.17 -11.39
N LEU A 561 -9.34 -12.60 -12.54
CA LEU A 561 -9.05 -11.69 -13.67
C LEU A 561 -10.27 -10.85 -14.04
N GLN A 562 -11.47 -11.44 -14.00
CA GLN A 562 -12.71 -10.76 -14.40
C GLN A 562 -13.04 -9.53 -13.54
N SER A 563 -12.57 -9.49 -12.30
CA SER A 563 -12.76 -8.36 -11.38
C SER A 563 -11.93 -7.14 -11.77
N HIS A 564 -10.84 -7.34 -12.52
CA HIS A 564 -9.87 -6.29 -12.86
C HIS A 564 -9.96 -5.82 -14.31
N LEU A 565 -10.56 -6.64 -15.18
CA LEU A 565 -10.78 -6.29 -16.58
C LEU A 565 -11.77 -5.10 -16.72
N PRO A 566 -11.62 -4.27 -17.76
CA PRO A 566 -12.70 -3.38 -18.18
C PRO A 566 -13.94 -4.23 -18.52
N GLU A 567 -15.14 -3.76 -18.17
CA GLU A 567 -16.39 -4.37 -18.65
C GLU A 567 -16.32 -4.37 -20.20
N THR A 568 -16.22 -5.53 -20.84
CA THR A 568 -16.08 -5.63 -22.30
C THR A 568 -17.37 -5.17 -22.98
N PRO A 569 -17.33 -4.16 -23.86
CA PRO A 569 -18.35 -3.97 -24.88
C PRO A 569 -18.31 -5.16 -25.86
N SER A 570 -19.48 -5.57 -26.36
CA SER A 570 -19.55 -6.50 -27.48
C SER A 570 -18.88 -5.87 -28.72
N PRO A 571 -18.14 -6.62 -29.57
CA PRO A 571 -17.28 -6.02 -30.59
C PRO A 571 -18.06 -5.59 -31.84
N ALA A 572 -17.82 -4.36 -32.31
CA ALA A 572 -18.20 -3.90 -33.65
C ALA A 572 -17.21 -2.79 -34.14
N PRO A 573 -17.09 -2.55 -35.47
CA PRO A 573 -15.81 -2.49 -36.17
C PRO A 573 -15.18 -1.10 -36.36
N SER A 574 -13.94 -1.15 -36.86
CA SER A 574 -12.88 -0.14 -36.97
C SER A 574 -13.22 1.26 -37.54
N ASN A 575 -12.70 2.27 -36.83
CA ASN A 575 -12.31 3.68 -37.12
C ASN A 575 -12.81 4.40 -38.40
N PRO A 576 -13.19 5.69 -38.23
CA PRO A 576 -12.53 6.76 -39.01
C PRO A 576 -12.31 8.06 -38.15
N PRO A 577 -11.82 9.19 -38.70
CA PRO A 577 -10.60 9.87 -38.25
C PRO A 577 -10.86 11.07 -37.31
N ALA A 578 -9.78 11.52 -36.67
CA ALA A 578 -9.77 12.59 -35.66
C ALA A 578 -10.21 13.96 -36.18
N LYS A 579 -11.06 14.67 -35.40
CA LYS A 579 -11.15 16.15 -35.36
C LYS A 579 -11.98 16.66 -34.14
N PRO A 580 -12.04 17.99 -33.89
CA PRO A 580 -11.39 18.72 -32.80
C PRO A 580 -12.29 19.05 -31.59
N ALA A 581 -11.68 19.61 -30.54
CA ALA A 581 -12.28 19.90 -29.24
C ALA A 581 -13.41 20.97 -29.24
N SER A 582 -14.64 20.51 -29.06
CA SER A 582 -15.63 20.98 -28.08
C SER A 582 -16.75 19.92 -28.07
N SER A 583 -17.07 19.32 -26.92
CA SER A 583 -17.93 18.12 -26.83
C SER A 583 -19.42 18.46 -26.99
N ALA A 584 -19.81 18.99 -28.14
CA ALA A 584 -21.17 18.88 -28.62
C ALA A 584 -21.47 17.39 -28.83
N GLN A 585 -22.38 16.82 -28.03
CA GLN A 585 -22.86 15.46 -28.25
C GLN A 585 -23.61 15.44 -29.59
N LYS A 586 -23.60 14.30 -30.30
CA LYS A 586 -24.38 14.20 -31.53
C LYS A 586 -25.86 14.31 -31.18
N ALA A 587 -26.54 15.33 -31.71
CA ALA A 587 -27.98 15.48 -31.55
C ALA A 587 -28.70 14.36 -32.30
N ALA A 588 -29.46 13.54 -31.57
CA ALA A 588 -30.36 12.53 -32.14
C ALA A 588 -31.78 13.08 -32.30
N PHE A 589 -32.16 14.07 -31.48
CA PHE A 589 -33.48 14.69 -31.49
C PHE A 589 -33.41 16.17 -31.87
N ARG A 590 -34.56 16.71 -32.28
CA ARG A 590 -34.72 18.15 -32.56
C ARG A 590 -35.35 18.84 -31.35
N LEU A 591 -34.67 19.86 -30.84
CA LEU A 591 -35.23 20.73 -29.79
C LEU A 591 -36.34 21.63 -30.38
N ASP A 592 -37.52 21.61 -29.75
CA ASP A 592 -38.58 22.59 -29.96
C ASP A 592 -38.72 23.45 -28.69
N ILE A 593 -38.06 24.61 -28.70
CA ILE A 593 -38.02 25.54 -27.57
C ILE A 593 -39.26 26.46 -27.53
N ASP A 594 -40.00 26.56 -28.64
CA ASP A 594 -41.20 27.39 -28.73
C ASP A 594 -42.41 26.66 -28.11
N HIS A 595 -42.37 25.32 -28.04
CA HIS A 595 -43.40 24.47 -27.44
C HIS A 595 -42.88 23.66 -26.24
N VAL A 596 -42.37 24.36 -25.22
CA VAL A 596 -42.02 23.73 -23.94
C VAL A 596 -43.29 23.31 -23.21
N VAL A 597 -43.38 22.03 -22.84
CA VAL A 597 -44.52 21.46 -22.09
C VAL A 597 -44.59 22.10 -20.70
N GLU A 598 -43.52 21.99 -19.92
CA GLU A 598 -43.39 22.59 -18.59
C GLU A 598 -41.92 22.60 -18.12
N THR A 599 -41.68 23.14 -16.92
CA THR A 599 -40.37 23.07 -16.25
C THR A 599 -40.34 21.89 -15.27
N LEU A 600 -39.37 20.99 -15.41
CA LEU A 600 -39.20 19.87 -14.50
C LEU A 600 -38.76 20.38 -13.12
N PRO A 601 -39.44 19.96 -12.04
CA PRO A 601 -38.99 20.28 -10.69
C PRO A 601 -37.68 19.55 -10.38
N ASN A 602 -36.68 20.30 -9.91
CA ASN A 602 -35.37 19.76 -9.57
C ASN A 602 -35.44 18.72 -8.45
N GLY A 603 -34.95 17.50 -8.70
CA GLY A 603 -34.93 16.39 -7.74
C GLY A 603 -36.31 15.91 -7.32
N ARG A 604 -37.28 15.96 -8.23
CA ARG A 604 -38.60 15.35 -8.04
C ARG A 604 -38.99 14.51 -9.25
N LEU A 605 -39.49 13.30 -8.96
CA LEU A 605 -40.08 12.42 -9.96
C LEU A 605 -41.28 13.09 -10.65
N HIS A 606 -41.25 13.08 -11.98
CA HIS A 606 -42.25 13.66 -12.85
C HIS A 606 -42.73 12.64 -13.90
N PRO A 607 -44.03 12.35 -14.02
CA PRO A 607 -44.54 11.40 -14.99
C PRO A 607 -44.58 11.98 -16.41
N ILE A 608 -44.09 11.22 -17.38
CA ILE A 608 -44.14 11.55 -18.82
C ILE A 608 -44.92 10.45 -19.53
N THR A 609 -45.80 10.83 -20.45
CA THR A 609 -46.42 9.92 -21.41
C THR A 609 -46.19 10.47 -22.80
N ILE A 610 -45.71 9.64 -23.72
CA ILE A 610 -45.40 10.03 -25.09
C ILE A 610 -46.03 9.04 -26.07
N GLY A 611 -46.78 9.56 -27.04
CA GLY A 611 -47.41 8.79 -28.11
C GLY A 611 -46.44 8.41 -29.22
N ALA A 612 -46.88 7.50 -30.09
CA ALA A 612 -46.14 7.10 -31.28
C ALA A 612 -45.85 8.31 -32.19
N GLY A 613 -44.59 8.50 -32.59
CA GLY A 613 -44.16 9.61 -33.45
C GLY A 613 -44.15 10.98 -32.77
N GLU A 614 -44.44 11.04 -31.46
CA GLU A 614 -44.47 12.29 -30.71
C GLU A 614 -43.06 12.66 -30.21
N SER A 615 -42.82 13.97 -30.07
CA SER A 615 -41.66 14.55 -29.38
C SER A 615 -42.14 15.60 -28.39
N ARG A 616 -41.56 15.64 -27.20
CA ARG A 616 -41.89 16.59 -26.13
C ARG A 616 -40.64 17.22 -25.56
N THR A 617 -40.70 18.54 -25.35
CA THR A 617 -39.63 19.33 -24.73
C THR A 617 -40.03 19.76 -23.32
N TYR A 618 -39.15 19.54 -22.35
CA TYR A 618 -39.29 19.98 -20.97
C TYR A 618 -38.11 20.87 -20.56
N ARG A 619 -38.36 21.97 -19.86
CA ARG A 619 -37.28 22.86 -19.38
C ARG A 619 -36.69 22.33 -18.07
N ILE A 620 -35.37 22.46 -17.92
CA ILE A 620 -34.59 22.24 -16.71
C ILE A 620 -33.93 23.58 -16.36
N ASP A 621 -34.32 24.19 -15.23
CA ASP A 621 -33.65 25.40 -14.71
C ASP A 621 -32.36 25.02 -13.98
N ALA A 622 -31.23 25.43 -14.55
CA ALA A 622 -29.90 25.15 -14.04
C ALA A 622 -29.24 26.38 -13.38
N ASN A 623 -29.98 27.44 -13.05
CA ASN A 623 -29.41 28.59 -12.37
C ASN A 623 -29.20 28.30 -10.88
N ARG A 624 -28.02 27.79 -10.51
CA ARG A 624 -27.68 27.37 -9.13
C ARG A 624 -26.65 28.24 -8.41
N GLY A 625 -26.28 29.39 -8.98
CA GLY A 625 -25.31 30.33 -8.37
C GLY A 625 -23.85 29.84 -8.35
N LYS A 626 -23.55 28.72 -9.01
CA LYS A 626 -22.19 28.17 -9.19
C LYS A 626 -21.65 28.54 -10.58
N LYS A 627 -20.33 28.45 -10.78
CA LYS A 627 -19.68 28.70 -12.08
C LYS A 627 -19.85 27.57 -13.10
N ALA A 628 -20.17 26.37 -12.64
CA ALA A 628 -20.47 25.22 -13.47
C ALA A 628 -21.61 24.45 -12.80
N VAL A 629 -22.47 23.88 -13.63
CA VAL A 629 -23.67 23.16 -13.24
C VAL A 629 -23.65 21.81 -13.93
N TYR A 630 -24.08 20.79 -13.22
CA TYR A 630 -24.08 19.42 -13.73
C TYR A 630 -25.52 18.91 -13.85
N LEU A 631 -25.90 18.42 -15.03
CA LEU A 631 -27.27 17.98 -15.32
C LEU A 631 -27.36 16.46 -15.39
N HIS A 632 -28.29 15.89 -14.62
CA HIS A 632 -28.62 14.48 -14.61
C HIS A 632 -30.12 14.28 -14.80
N VAL A 633 -30.51 13.29 -15.59
CA VAL A 633 -31.91 12.87 -15.77
C VAL A 633 -32.01 11.38 -15.53
N TYR A 634 -32.70 11.00 -14.46
CA TYR A 634 -32.95 9.60 -14.09
C TYR A 634 -34.33 9.15 -14.53
N THR A 635 -34.43 8.00 -15.19
CA THR A 635 -35.71 7.36 -15.52
C THR A 635 -36.15 6.36 -14.46
N HIS A 636 -35.21 5.92 -13.62
CA HIS A 636 -35.40 4.85 -12.64
C HIS A 636 -35.82 3.51 -13.25
N GLN A 637 -35.69 3.38 -14.57
CA GLN A 637 -35.87 2.13 -15.29
C GLN A 637 -34.51 1.51 -15.50
N LEU A 638 -34.35 0.29 -14.98
CA LEU A 638 -33.06 -0.38 -15.01
C LEU A 638 -32.99 -1.43 -16.13
N SER A 639 -33.94 -1.53 -17.05
CA SER A 639 -33.92 -2.64 -18.02
C SER A 639 -32.69 -2.66 -18.95
N CYS A 640 -31.96 -1.55 -19.11
CA CYS A 640 -30.89 -1.39 -20.10
C CYS A 640 -29.51 -1.00 -19.52
N LEU A 641 -29.22 -1.30 -18.24
CA LEU A 641 -27.94 -0.92 -17.63
C LEU A 641 -26.71 -1.37 -18.46
N GLY A 642 -25.88 -0.40 -18.86
CA GLY A 642 -24.50 -0.63 -19.32
C GLY A 642 -24.21 -0.36 -20.80
N GLU A 643 -24.69 0.75 -21.36
CA GLU A 643 -24.48 1.20 -22.76
C GLU A 643 -25.56 0.72 -23.76
N SER A 644 -26.81 1.18 -23.59
CA SER A 644 -27.70 1.29 -24.75
C SER A 644 -27.35 2.59 -25.48
N ASP A 645 -26.46 2.54 -26.48
CA ASP A 645 -26.44 3.60 -27.47
C ASP A 645 -27.85 3.65 -28.08
N PHE A 646 -28.47 4.83 -28.04
CA PHE A 646 -29.79 5.02 -28.62
C PHE A 646 -29.76 4.63 -30.11
N ASP A 647 -30.43 3.53 -30.45
CA ASP A 647 -30.38 2.93 -31.78
C ASP A 647 -31.39 3.57 -32.76
N GLY A 648 -32.23 4.49 -32.26
CA GLY A 648 -33.27 5.16 -33.02
C GLY A 648 -34.54 4.34 -33.23
N THR A 649 -34.65 3.14 -32.65
CA THR A 649 -35.81 2.26 -32.84
C THR A 649 -36.78 2.28 -31.66
N THR A 650 -36.29 2.60 -30.46
CA THR A 650 -37.10 2.70 -29.24
C THR A 650 -37.36 4.17 -28.85
N PRO A 651 -38.28 4.46 -27.92
CA PRO A 651 -38.37 5.78 -27.32
C PRO A 651 -37.09 6.15 -26.55
N GLY A 652 -36.65 7.39 -26.69
CA GLY A 652 -35.41 7.88 -26.09
C GLY A 652 -35.49 9.32 -25.61
N LEU A 653 -34.41 9.76 -24.97
CA LEU A 653 -34.31 11.07 -24.36
C LEU A 653 -32.89 11.68 -24.50
N GLN A 654 -32.81 13.01 -24.60
CA GLN A 654 -31.56 13.76 -24.72
C GLN A 654 -31.72 15.20 -24.19
N VAL A 655 -30.65 15.77 -23.62
CA VAL A 655 -30.64 17.13 -23.05
C VAL A 655 -29.92 18.10 -23.99
N PHE A 656 -30.49 19.30 -24.14
CA PHE A 656 -30.00 20.38 -25.00
C PHE A 656 -29.86 21.68 -24.21
N ASN A 657 -28.96 22.57 -24.65
CA ASN A 657 -28.94 23.96 -24.20
C ASN A 657 -29.92 24.83 -25.01
N ALA A 658 -30.15 26.07 -24.57
CA ALA A 658 -31.03 27.04 -25.26
C ALA A 658 -30.63 27.37 -26.72
N LYS A 659 -29.41 27.00 -27.16
CA LYS A 659 -28.95 27.17 -28.55
C LYS A 659 -29.22 25.94 -29.42
N GLY A 660 -29.90 24.92 -28.89
CA GLY A 660 -30.19 23.67 -29.60
C GLY A 660 -28.99 22.72 -29.72
N VAL A 661 -27.92 22.95 -28.94
CA VAL A 661 -26.76 22.03 -28.90
C VAL A 661 -27.02 20.96 -27.86
N ALA A 662 -26.89 19.69 -28.25
CA ALA A 662 -27.00 18.57 -27.34
C ALA A 662 -25.82 18.57 -26.35
N VAL A 663 -26.15 18.49 -25.06
CA VAL A 663 -25.19 18.46 -23.95
C VAL A 663 -25.14 17.11 -23.26
N SER A 664 -26.03 16.17 -23.60
CA SER A 664 -26.00 14.77 -23.15
C SER A 664 -26.01 13.79 -24.33
N LYS A 665 -25.65 12.53 -24.07
CA LYS A 665 -25.93 11.44 -25.01
C LYS A 665 -27.45 11.24 -25.15
N ALA A 666 -27.87 10.79 -26.33
CA ALA A 666 -29.17 10.20 -26.51
C ALA A 666 -29.15 8.78 -25.94
N VAL A 667 -30.16 8.44 -25.13
CA VAL A 667 -30.31 7.12 -24.51
C VAL A 667 -31.75 6.65 -24.66
N GLU A 668 -31.97 5.35 -24.56
CA GLU A 668 -33.31 4.77 -24.45
C GLU A 668 -33.96 5.16 -23.11
N ILE A 669 -35.29 5.21 -23.05
CA ILE A 669 -36.04 5.53 -21.81
C ILE A 669 -35.81 4.53 -20.65
N CYS A 670 -35.18 3.38 -20.94
CA CYS A 670 -34.77 2.38 -19.95
C CYS A 670 -33.35 2.62 -19.39
N SER A 671 -32.77 3.79 -19.68
CA SER A 671 -31.47 4.23 -19.20
C SER A 671 -31.57 5.69 -18.72
N ASP A 672 -30.60 6.09 -17.92
CA ASP A 672 -30.42 7.47 -17.47
C ASP A 672 -29.52 8.23 -18.45
N THR A 673 -29.57 9.57 -18.45
CA THR A 673 -28.62 10.41 -19.20
C THR A 673 -28.07 11.54 -18.34
N MET A 674 -26.89 12.00 -18.69
CA MET A 674 -26.18 13.09 -18.02
C MET A 674 -25.41 13.97 -18.99
N SER A 675 -25.24 15.24 -18.61
CA SER A 675 -24.39 16.18 -19.31
C SER A 675 -22.95 16.13 -18.81
N GLU A 676 -22.05 16.82 -19.52
CA GLU A 676 -20.79 17.28 -18.94
C GLU A 676 -21.04 18.50 -18.03
N ASN A 677 -19.98 19.12 -17.50
CA ASN A 677 -20.09 20.41 -16.81
C ASN A 677 -20.59 21.49 -17.79
N VAL A 678 -21.70 22.13 -17.46
CA VAL A 678 -22.32 23.17 -18.27
C VAL A 678 -22.42 24.50 -17.53
N GLU A 679 -22.59 25.60 -18.26
CA GLU A 679 -22.78 26.92 -17.65
C GLU A 679 -24.19 27.05 -17.04
N PRO A 680 -24.38 27.88 -15.99
CA PRO A 680 -25.71 28.19 -15.48
C PRO A 680 -26.64 28.73 -16.57
N GLY A 681 -27.88 28.24 -16.62
CA GLY A 681 -28.87 28.69 -17.59
C GLY A 681 -30.05 27.74 -17.73
N ASP A 682 -30.86 27.95 -18.77
CA ASP A 682 -31.97 27.06 -19.13
C ASP A 682 -31.49 25.94 -20.07
N TYR A 683 -31.89 24.72 -19.73
CA TYR A 683 -31.66 23.51 -20.51
C TYR A 683 -32.97 22.80 -20.80
N TYR A 684 -32.95 21.86 -21.74
CA TYR A 684 -34.16 21.26 -22.27
C TYR A 684 -33.99 19.77 -22.47
N LEU A 685 -34.81 18.98 -21.77
CA LEU A 685 -34.95 17.54 -22.00
C LEU A 685 -35.92 17.34 -23.16
N VAL A 686 -35.45 16.72 -24.23
CA VAL A 686 -36.30 16.23 -25.32
C VAL A 686 -36.52 14.74 -25.12
N VAL A 687 -37.78 14.33 -25.16
CA VAL A 687 -38.21 12.93 -25.17
C VAL A 687 -38.89 12.67 -26.50
N GLN A 688 -38.55 11.58 -27.19
CA GLN A 688 -39.12 11.24 -28.49
C GLN A 688 -39.42 9.74 -28.58
N ALA A 689 -40.55 9.38 -29.20
CA ALA A 689 -40.91 8.01 -29.52
C ALA A 689 -41.06 7.85 -31.04
N ASN A 690 -40.22 7.01 -31.66
CA ASN A 690 -40.17 6.90 -33.12
C ASN A 690 -41.29 6.01 -33.71
N ALA A 691 -41.68 4.94 -33.02
CA ALA A 691 -42.77 4.03 -33.41
C ALA A 691 -43.29 3.25 -32.19
N GLY A 692 -44.47 2.62 -32.31
CA GLY A 692 -45.05 1.73 -31.29
C GLY A 692 -46.27 2.31 -30.56
N ASP A 693 -46.63 1.70 -29.43
CA ASP A 693 -47.71 2.20 -28.56
C ASP A 693 -47.25 3.40 -27.71
N ALA A 694 -48.20 4.15 -27.14
CA ALA A 694 -47.88 5.21 -26.20
C ALA A 694 -47.13 4.65 -24.98
N VAL A 695 -46.04 5.33 -24.58
CA VAL A 695 -45.20 4.89 -23.48
C VAL A 695 -45.27 5.89 -22.33
N SER A 696 -45.53 5.36 -21.13
CA SER A 696 -45.53 6.12 -19.88
C SER A 696 -44.34 5.73 -19.01
N PHE A 697 -43.61 6.72 -18.52
CA PHE A 697 -42.48 6.54 -17.61
C PHE A 697 -42.35 7.74 -16.67
N LYS A 698 -41.36 7.75 -15.78
CA LYS A 698 -41.09 8.88 -14.90
C LYS A 698 -39.67 9.36 -15.11
N VAL A 699 -39.45 10.65 -14.97
CA VAL A 699 -38.12 11.25 -14.97
C VAL A 699 -37.88 12.06 -13.72
N GLU A 700 -36.63 12.14 -13.30
CA GLU A 700 -36.17 13.02 -12.24
C GLU A 700 -34.93 13.76 -12.72
N ALA A 701 -35.05 15.07 -12.87
CA ALA A 701 -33.98 15.92 -13.35
C ALA A 701 -33.27 16.61 -12.18
N PHE A 702 -31.94 16.60 -12.18
CA PHE A 702 -31.09 17.29 -11.22
C PHE A 702 -30.17 18.26 -11.93
N ALA A 703 -30.09 19.48 -11.41
CA ALA A 703 -29.11 20.50 -11.74
C ALA A 703 -28.38 20.92 -10.45
N TYR A 704 -27.09 20.58 -10.35
CA TYR A 704 -26.25 20.75 -9.15
C TYR A 704 -25.24 21.88 -9.22
#